data_AF-A0A820ZNY0-F1
#
_entry.id   AF-A0A820ZNY0-F1
#
_cell.length_a   1.000
_cell.length_b   1.000
_cell.length_c   1.000
_cell.angle_alpha   90.00
_cell.angle_beta   90.00
_cell.angle_gamma   90.00
#
_symmetry.space_group_name_H-M   'P 1'
#
loop_
_entity.id
_entity.type
_entity.pdbx_description
1 polymer ?
#
loop_
_entity_poly.entity_id
_entity_poly.type
_entity_poly.pdbx_seq_one_letter_code
_entity_poly.pdbx_strand_id
1 'polypeptide(L)'
;KAGQRIVNSYAETAISLFVPELEQGLFDDNWRIRYSSVLLLGELLFKVSGVTGKATTESVDEDDNFGTEYGLQAITHALSRERRDRVLSGLYMGRSDISLTVRQSALHVWKTIISNTPRTLREILQTLFTLLLGCLASSNYDKRQIAARTLGDLVRKLGERVLPEIIPILEKGLDSQQSDQRQGVCIGLSEIMAACSRDYIIAFSSTIIPTVRRALLDPLVEVRQSAAKTFENLHSSIGTQALDEILPYLLNVMQKDAIPNATNGDQNNKEDEQEKEETERDFALDALQRIMQLKSRVVLPYLVPHLIQPPVDIKALASLTLVAGDALARHLSRIIQAVITHIADEKDPQAKQQHLFYAEQLLAAINDPDGVQLVIRESQDFSRSSKVNIRVVTITLLSSFCKKAKGTYQDSIDDLIRICINLLNDDNEQVLNTAWDCIDTIIKDMDQLELQKRLPVVRQALRSAQSNSRERGRLVGLCLPKKGIGCILPIYKECILNGPPELRESGANGLNEAINLSDAEALKSSIMNVTGPLIRVLGERFSTDIKVAILETLSTFMAKVGVQLKPFLPQLQPTLLKGLNDPARQVRVKAGNALGLLSQIHVRIDPIFVELLNGLKMNDDPSFKETFLLALKNCLAAVASKLSDDMKKQTEQSLINCQSNESDVVRQTALSCKEILLSSS
;
A
#
# COMPACT_ATOMS: atom_id res chain seq x y z
N LYS A 1 -46.59 -26.99 26.47
CA LYS A 1 -47.51 -27.57 27.49
C LYS A 1 -49.00 -27.35 27.18
N ALA A 2 -49.52 -26.11 27.09
CA ALA A 2 -50.93 -25.90 26.74
C ALA A 2 -51.28 -26.41 25.33
N GLY A 3 -50.49 -26.04 24.32
CA GLY A 3 -50.66 -26.55 22.95
C GLY A 3 -50.60 -28.08 22.85
N GLN A 4 -49.68 -28.72 23.56
CA GLN A 4 -49.56 -30.18 23.61
C GLN A 4 -50.82 -30.83 24.18
N ARG A 5 -51.44 -30.25 25.22
CA ARG A 5 -52.71 -30.74 25.75
C ARG A 5 -53.85 -30.62 24.73
N ILE A 6 -53.91 -29.50 24.00
CA ILE A 6 -54.90 -29.28 22.95
C ILE A 6 -54.74 -30.32 21.83
N VAL A 7 -53.51 -30.50 21.33
CA VAL A 7 -53.21 -31.53 20.32
C VAL A 7 -53.61 -32.92 20.84
N ASN A 8 -53.21 -33.28 22.06
CA ASN A 8 -53.53 -34.60 22.62
C ASN A 8 -55.03 -34.88 22.76
N SER A 9 -55.83 -33.85 23.05
CA SER A 9 -57.29 -33.95 23.22
C SER A 9 -58.06 -33.92 21.90
N TYR A 10 -57.55 -33.27 20.86
CA TYR A 10 -58.29 -33.01 19.61
C TYR A 10 -57.57 -33.50 18.34
N ALA A 11 -56.54 -34.33 18.48
CA ALA A 11 -55.73 -34.85 17.39
C ALA A 11 -56.51 -35.65 16.34
N GLU A 12 -57.70 -36.17 16.63
CA GLU A 12 -58.50 -36.94 15.65
C GLU A 12 -59.61 -36.09 15.01
N THR A 13 -60.06 -35.03 15.71
CA THR A 13 -61.23 -34.23 15.31
C THR A 13 -60.88 -32.89 14.66
N ALA A 14 -59.68 -32.35 14.91
CA ALA A 14 -59.29 -31.00 14.48
C ALA A 14 -57.99 -30.96 13.64
N ILE A 15 -57.57 -32.08 13.04
CA ILE A 15 -56.35 -32.16 12.18
C ILE A 15 -56.37 -31.09 11.08
N SER A 16 -57.52 -30.91 10.42
CA SER A 16 -57.68 -29.95 9.32
C SER A 16 -57.47 -28.50 9.75
N LEU A 17 -57.66 -28.19 11.03
CA LEU A 17 -57.43 -26.87 11.64
C LEU A 17 -56.00 -26.70 12.15
N PHE A 18 -55.41 -27.74 12.76
CA PHE A 18 -54.07 -27.64 13.34
C PHE A 18 -52.96 -27.64 12.30
N VAL A 19 -53.07 -28.49 11.27
CA VAL A 19 -51.97 -28.72 10.34
C VAL A 19 -51.58 -27.45 9.56
N PRO A 20 -52.50 -26.63 9.02
CA PRO A 20 -52.12 -25.38 8.34
C PRO A 20 -51.24 -24.45 9.18
N GLU A 21 -51.63 -24.21 10.43
CA GLU A 21 -50.93 -23.29 11.33
C GLU A 21 -49.57 -23.85 11.76
N LEU A 22 -49.52 -25.16 12.05
CA LEU A 22 -48.27 -25.84 12.40
C LEU A 22 -47.31 -25.87 11.22
N GLU A 23 -47.82 -26.15 10.02
CA GLU A 23 -47.06 -26.14 8.77
C GLU A 23 -46.47 -24.76 8.49
N GLN A 24 -47.27 -23.69 8.60
CA GLN A 24 -46.77 -22.32 8.44
C GLN A 24 -45.67 -22.01 9.45
N GLY A 25 -45.85 -22.43 10.70
CA GLY A 25 -44.86 -22.22 11.74
C GLY A 25 -43.55 -23.01 11.54
N LEU A 26 -43.52 -24.08 10.74
CA LEU A 26 -42.27 -24.77 10.38
C LEU A 26 -41.30 -23.86 9.61
N PHE A 27 -41.83 -22.88 8.89
CA PHE A 27 -41.07 -21.94 8.06
C PHE A 27 -41.07 -20.52 8.65
N ASP A 28 -41.34 -20.36 9.94
CA ASP A 28 -41.29 -19.06 10.61
C ASP A 28 -39.85 -18.55 10.74
N ASP A 29 -39.65 -17.22 10.72
CA ASP A 29 -38.32 -16.62 10.90
C ASP A 29 -37.77 -16.87 12.31
N ASN A 30 -38.65 -16.92 13.32
CA ASN A 30 -38.28 -17.19 14.70
C ASN A 30 -38.14 -18.69 14.95
N TRP A 31 -36.92 -19.14 15.22
CA TRP A 31 -36.63 -20.54 15.50
C TRP A 31 -37.44 -21.12 16.67
N ARG A 32 -37.92 -20.31 17.62
CA ARG A 32 -38.77 -20.78 18.72
C ARG A 32 -40.17 -21.18 18.25
N ILE A 33 -40.70 -20.47 17.25
CA ILE A 33 -41.97 -20.82 16.61
C ILE A 33 -41.76 -22.11 15.82
N ARG A 34 -40.70 -22.20 15.00
CA ARG A 34 -40.32 -23.43 14.30
C ARG A 34 -40.20 -24.63 15.25
N TYR A 35 -39.48 -24.47 16.36
CA TYR A 35 -39.33 -25.52 17.38
C TYR A 35 -40.68 -25.96 17.96
N SER A 36 -41.53 -24.99 18.33
CA SER A 36 -42.85 -25.28 18.90
C SER A 36 -43.75 -25.98 17.88
N SER A 37 -43.70 -25.57 16.61
CA SER A 37 -44.44 -26.19 15.51
C SER A 37 -43.96 -27.61 15.25
N VAL A 38 -42.66 -27.86 15.17
CA VAL A 38 -42.09 -29.22 15.02
C VAL A 38 -42.53 -30.11 16.17
N LEU A 39 -42.49 -29.62 17.41
CA LEU A 39 -42.87 -30.39 18.59
C LEU A 39 -44.36 -30.77 18.57
N LEU A 40 -45.24 -29.80 18.32
CA LEU A 40 -46.69 -30.01 18.29
C LEU A 40 -47.11 -30.87 17.09
N LEU A 41 -46.47 -30.66 15.93
CA LEU A 41 -46.69 -31.46 14.73
C LEU A 41 -46.22 -32.90 14.95
N GLY A 42 -45.09 -33.10 15.62
CA GLY A 42 -44.61 -34.41 16.04
C GLY A 42 -45.63 -35.16 16.89
N GLU A 43 -46.14 -34.52 17.96
CA GLU A 43 -47.18 -35.12 18.81
C GLU A 43 -48.45 -35.48 18.04
N LEU A 44 -48.89 -34.60 17.13
CA LEU A 44 -50.04 -34.85 16.28
C LEU A 44 -49.81 -36.08 15.38
N LEU A 45 -48.66 -36.14 14.71
CA LEU A 45 -48.33 -37.24 13.80
C LEU A 45 -48.13 -38.57 14.54
N PHE A 46 -47.56 -38.56 15.75
CA PHE A 46 -47.44 -39.75 16.60
C PHE A 46 -48.82 -40.32 16.98
N LYS A 47 -49.75 -39.44 17.35
CA LYS A 47 -51.15 -39.81 17.63
C LYS A 47 -51.83 -40.43 16.40
N VAL A 48 -51.72 -39.77 15.24
CA VAL A 48 -52.35 -40.23 13.99
C VAL A 48 -51.76 -41.55 13.49
N SER A 49 -50.44 -41.73 13.61
CA SER A 49 -49.77 -42.94 13.17
C SER A 49 -49.85 -44.11 14.16
N GLY A 50 -50.32 -43.86 15.39
CA GLY A 50 -50.36 -44.84 16.48
C GLY A 50 -48.98 -45.22 17.03
N VAL A 51 -47.93 -44.46 16.72
CA VAL A 51 -46.54 -44.74 17.11
C VAL A 51 -46.18 -43.94 18.37
N THR A 52 -45.45 -44.53 19.32
CA THR A 52 -45.03 -43.82 20.54
C THR A 52 -43.78 -42.99 20.30
N GLY A 53 -43.83 -41.68 20.56
CA GLY A 53 -42.67 -40.77 20.46
C GLY A 53 -41.57 -40.95 21.53
N LYS A 54 -41.58 -42.06 22.27
CA LYS A 54 -40.62 -42.40 23.34
C LYS A 54 -39.39 -43.18 22.85
N ALA A 55 -39.28 -43.47 21.55
CA ALA A 55 -38.09 -44.10 21.00
C ALA A 55 -36.86 -43.24 21.29
N THR A 56 -35.82 -43.81 21.89
CA THR A 56 -34.55 -43.12 22.15
C THR A 56 -33.73 -43.07 20.87
N THR A 57 -33.33 -41.88 20.43
CA THR A 57 -32.53 -41.65 19.22
C THR A 57 -31.04 -41.99 19.37
N GLU A 58 -30.63 -42.64 20.46
CA GLU A 58 -29.26 -43.12 20.73
C GLU A 58 -28.93 -44.40 19.93
N SER A 59 -29.15 -44.38 18.62
CA SER A 59 -28.67 -45.42 17.71
C SER A 59 -27.26 -45.09 17.21
N VAL A 60 -26.44 -46.11 16.97
CA VAL A 60 -25.05 -45.97 16.51
C VAL A 60 -24.98 -45.39 15.08
N ASP A 61 -26.04 -45.54 14.29
CA ASP A 61 -26.13 -45.05 12.91
C ASP A 61 -27.17 -43.91 12.74
N GLU A 62 -26.80 -42.88 11.99
CA GLU A 62 -27.67 -41.71 11.74
C GLU A 62 -28.92 -42.05 10.91
N ASP A 63 -28.93 -43.20 10.22
CA ASP A 63 -29.99 -43.64 9.32
C ASP A 63 -31.01 -44.62 9.91
N ASP A 64 -30.86 -44.99 11.18
CA ASP A 64 -31.84 -45.85 11.85
C ASP A 64 -33.17 -45.11 12.04
N ASN A 65 -34.20 -45.68 11.43
CA ASN A 65 -35.57 -45.20 11.40
C ASN A 65 -36.48 -46.20 12.15
N PHE A 66 -37.35 -45.68 13.02
CA PHE A 66 -38.29 -46.47 13.84
C PHE A 66 -39.72 -46.48 13.28
N GLY A 67 -39.97 -45.74 12.20
CA GLY A 67 -41.29 -45.66 11.57
C GLY A 67 -41.77 -46.99 10.98
N THR A 68 -43.09 -47.14 10.86
CA THR A 68 -43.73 -48.29 10.23
C THR A 68 -44.49 -47.87 8.97
N GLU A 69 -44.58 -48.74 7.96
CA GLU A 69 -45.37 -48.43 6.74
C GLU A 69 -46.85 -48.20 7.08
N TYR A 70 -47.39 -48.92 8.07
CA TYR A 70 -48.75 -48.71 8.58
C TYR A 70 -48.94 -47.28 9.14
N GLY A 71 -47.99 -46.80 9.95
CA GLY A 71 -48.04 -45.45 10.50
C GLY A 71 -48.01 -44.36 9.42
N LEU A 72 -47.21 -44.55 8.36
CA LEU A 72 -47.14 -43.62 7.23
C LEU A 72 -48.42 -43.63 6.38
N GLN A 73 -49.05 -44.80 6.20
CA GLN A 73 -50.36 -44.91 5.55
C GLN A 73 -51.47 -44.24 6.36
N ALA A 74 -51.48 -44.39 7.69
CA ALA A 74 -52.43 -43.71 8.57
C ALA A 74 -52.31 -42.18 8.45
N ILE A 75 -51.08 -41.65 8.42
CA ILE A 75 -50.82 -40.23 8.17
C ILE A 75 -51.30 -39.82 6.78
N THR A 76 -51.09 -40.65 5.76
CA THR A 76 -51.55 -40.39 4.38
C THR A 76 -53.07 -40.37 4.25
N HIS A 77 -53.79 -41.16 5.05
CA HIS A 77 -55.25 -41.14 5.07
C HIS A 77 -55.79 -39.92 5.83
N ALA A 78 -55.11 -39.53 6.92
CA ALA A 78 -55.49 -38.39 7.74
C ALA A 78 -55.11 -37.03 7.11
N LEU A 79 -53.97 -36.96 6.41
CA LEU A 79 -53.46 -35.80 5.70
C LEU A 79 -53.59 -36.08 4.19
N SER A 80 -54.34 -35.24 3.47
CA SER A 80 -54.35 -35.30 2.00
C SER A 80 -52.94 -35.35 1.43
N ARG A 81 -52.76 -35.99 0.26
CA ARG A 81 -51.42 -36.22 -0.33
C ARG A 81 -50.57 -34.95 -0.39
N GLU A 82 -51.14 -33.86 -0.91
CA GLU A 82 -50.45 -32.56 -1.01
C GLU A 82 -49.98 -32.03 0.35
N ARG A 83 -50.84 -32.12 1.38
CA ARG A 83 -50.52 -31.61 2.71
C ARG A 83 -49.51 -32.50 3.45
N ARG A 84 -49.60 -33.82 3.24
CA ARG A 84 -48.60 -34.78 3.71
C ARG A 84 -47.24 -34.46 3.10
N ASP A 85 -47.17 -34.24 1.79
CA ASP A 85 -45.91 -33.95 1.10
C ASP A 85 -45.28 -32.64 1.60
N ARG A 86 -46.09 -31.60 1.85
CA ARG A 86 -45.62 -30.31 2.45
C ARG A 86 -45.13 -30.46 3.89
N VAL A 87 -45.88 -31.16 4.73
CA VAL A 87 -45.50 -31.43 6.14
C VAL A 87 -44.21 -32.22 6.22
N LEU A 88 -44.09 -33.30 5.44
CA LEU A 88 -42.88 -34.11 5.42
C LEU A 88 -41.69 -33.31 4.86
N SER A 89 -41.91 -32.51 3.82
CA SER A 89 -40.85 -31.63 3.29
C SER A 89 -40.36 -30.63 4.35
N GLY A 90 -41.27 -29.99 5.09
CA GLY A 90 -40.92 -29.06 6.16
C GLY A 90 -40.20 -29.73 7.33
N LEU A 91 -40.62 -30.94 7.73
CA LEU A 91 -39.92 -31.73 8.74
C LEU A 91 -38.52 -32.14 8.27
N TYR A 92 -38.37 -32.52 7.00
CA TYR A 92 -37.07 -32.87 6.43
C TYR A 92 -36.13 -31.66 6.41
N MET A 93 -36.62 -30.49 5.96
CA MET A 93 -35.87 -29.23 6.00
C MET A 93 -35.49 -28.83 7.44
N GLY A 94 -36.35 -29.09 8.41
CA GLY A 94 -36.07 -28.86 9.84
C GLY A 94 -34.86 -29.63 10.36
N ARG A 95 -34.46 -30.74 9.72
CA ARG A 95 -33.21 -31.48 10.03
C ARG A 95 -31.95 -30.68 9.69
N SER A 96 -32.07 -29.66 8.86
CA SER A 96 -30.97 -28.76 8.48
C SER A 96 -31.04 -27.40 9.19
N ASP A 97 -31.94 -27.25 10.19
CA ASP A 97 -32.14 -25.98 10.89
C ASP A 97 -30.83 -25.49 11.54
N ILE A 98 -30.62 -24.18 11.56
CA ILE A 98 -29.47 -23.55 12.22
C ILE A 98 -29.53 -23.77 13.74
N SER A 99 -30.72 -23.72 14.33
CA SER A 99 -30.94 -24.01 15.73
C SER A 99 -30.84 -25.51 15.99
N LEU A 100 -29.90 -25.89 16.85
CA LEU A 100 -29.68 -27.29 17.23
C LEU A 100 -30.93 -27.94 17.82
N THR A 101 -31.74 -27.20 18.59
CA THR A 101 -32.97 -27.73 19.20
C THR A 101 -34.05 -28.05 18.18
N VAL A 102 -34.19 -27.21 17.13
CA VAL A 102 -35.14 -27.49 16.03
C VAL A 102 -34.66 -28.71 15.25
N ARG A 103 -33.36 -28.75 14.95
CA ARG A 103 -32.72 -29.87 14.24
C ARG A 103 -32.95 -31.22 14.92
N GLN A 104 -32.66 -31.30 16.21
CA GLN A 104 -32.82 -32.53 16.99
C GLN A 104 -34.29 -32.96 17.08
N SER A 105 -35.20 -32.00 17.29
CA SER A 105 -36.64 -32.28 17.35
C SER A 105 -37.18 -32.77 16.00
N ALA A 106 -36.81 -32.11 14.91
CA ALA A 106 -37.24 -32.48 13.56
C ALA A 106 -36.68 -33.85 13.15
N LEU A 107 -35.41 -34.13 13.49
CA LEU A 107 -34.79 -35.43 13.27
C LEU A 107 -35.50 -36.54 14.06
N HIS A 108 -35.83 -36.29 15.32
CA HIS A 108 -36.57 -37.24 16.16
C HIS A 108 -37.94 -37.58 15.56
N VAL A 109 -38.70 -36.55 15.18
CA VAL A 109 -40.01 -36.72 14.54
C VAL A 109 -39.87 -37.49 13.23
N TRP A 110 -38.89 -37.13 12.39
CA TRP A 110 -38.61 -37.82 11.13
C TRP A 110 -38.31 -39.31 11.35
N LYS A 111 -37.32 -39.64 12.19
CA LYS A 111 -36.91 -41.03 12.48
C LYS A 111 -38.05 -41.87 13.06
N THR A 112 -38.93 -41.26 13.84
CA THR A 112 -40.04 -41.98 14.48
C THR A 112 -41.17 -42.30 13.49
N ILE A 113 -41.38 -41.48 12.46
CA ILE A 113 -42.51 -41.61 11.54
C ILE A 113 -42.11 -42.29 10.23
N ILE A 114 -40.94 -41.96 9.71
CA ILE A 114 -40.47 -42.44 8.41
C ILE A 114 -39.75 -43.77 8.60
N SER A 115 -40.11 -44.78 7.83
CA SER A 115 -39.43 -46.08 7.79
C SER A 115 -38.30 -46.11 6.76
N ASN A 116 -38.49 -45.49 5.59
CA ASN A 116 -37.52 -45.50 4.48
C ASN A 116 -37.28 -44.09 3.93
N THR A 117 -36.22 -43.44 4.41
CA THR A 117 -35.88 -42.06 4.04
C THR A 117 -35.70 -41.87 2.52
N PRO A 118 -34.84 -42.64 1.80
CA PRO A 118 -34.65 -42.43 0.36
C PRO A 118 -35.90 -42.64 -0.49
N ARG A 119 -36.80 -43.55 -0.10
CA ARG A 119 -38.07 -43.75 -0.81
C ARG A 119 -39.01 -42.58 -0.59
N THR A 120 -39.22 -42.17 0.66
CA THR A 120 -40.11 -41.04 1.00
C THR A 120 -39.62 -39.75 0.35
N LEU A 121 -38.30 -39.49 0.36
CA LEU A 121 -37.73 -38.31 -0.30
C LEU A 121 -37.98 -38.28 -1.80
N ARG A 122 -37.94 -39.44 -2.49
CA ARG A 122 -38.32 -39.53 -3.90
C ARG A 122 -39.81 -39.25 -4.13
N GLU A 123 -40.67 -39.66 -3.21
CA GLU A 123 -42.12 -39.43 -3.30
C GLU A 123 -42.49 -37.95 -3.13
N ILE A 124 -41.81 -37.23 -2.23
CA ILE A 124 -42.09 -35.81 -1.92
C ILE A 124 -41.19 -34.82 -2.68
N LEU A 125 -40.31 -35.33 -3.56
CA LEU A 125 -39.19 -34.59 -4.15
C LEU A 125 -39.59 -33.24 -4.75
N GLN A 126 -40.65 -33.23 -5.58
CA GLN A 126 -41.13 -32.03 -6.28
C GLN A 126 -41.64 -30.95 -5.31
N THR A 127 -42.39 -31.36 -4.27
CA THR A 127 -42.87 -30.47 -3.22
C THR A 127 -41.72 -29.93 -2.37
N LEU A 128 -40.78 -30.79 -1.99
CA LEU A 128 -39.59 -30.42 -1.25
C LEU A 128 -38.78 -29.37 -2.02
N PHE A 129 -38.54 -29.60 -3.32
CA PHE A 129 -37.81 -28.65 -4.16
C PHE A 129 -38.48 -27.29 -4.28
N THR A 130 -39.80 -27.26 -4.44
CA THR A 130 -40.55 -26.01 -4.53
C THR A 130 -40.42 -25.20 -3.23
N LEU A 131 -40.49 -25.86 -2.08
CA LEU A 131 -40.29 -25.23 -0.77
C LEU A 131 -38.84 -24.75 -0.56
N LEU A 132 -37.85 -25.54 -1.01
CA LEU A 132 -36.44 -25.18 -0.95
C LEU A 132 -36.14 -23.93 -1.79
N LEU A 133 -36.68 -23.83 -3.01
CA LEU A 133 -36.52 -22.66 -3.86
C LEU A 133 -37.16 -21.41 -3.25
N GLY A 134 -38.35 -21.55 -2.66
CA GLY A 134 -39.00 -20.46 -1.92
C GLY A 134 -38.15 -19.97 -0.74
N CYS A 135 -37.49 -20.89 -0.02
CA CYS A 135 -36.60 -20.55 1.08
C CYS A 135 -35.25 -19.98 0.62
N LEU A 136 -34.70 -20.45 -0.51
CA LEU A 136 -33.51 -19.88 -1.14
C LEU A 136 -33.75 -18.46 -1.65
N ALA A 137 -34.97 -18.17 -2.12
CA ALA A 137 -35.40 -16.83 -2.54
C ALA A 137 -35.80 -15.91 -1.38
N SER A 138 -35.76 -16.39 -0.13
CA SER A 138 -36.10 -15.58 1.03
C SER A 138 -35.01 -14.54 1.32
N SER A 139 -35.41 -13.35 1.76
CA SER A 139 -34.49 -12.32 2.29
C SER A 139 -33.88 -12.71 3.65
N ASN A 140 -34.45 -13.71 4.34
CA ASN A 140 -33.90 -14.21 5.59
C ASN A 140 -32.71 -15.14 5.33
N TYR A 141 -31.52 -14.71 5.79
CA TYR A 141 -30.29 -15.49 5.71
C TYR A 141 -30.44 -16.91 6.26
N ASP A 142 -31.15 -17.08 7.38
CA ASP A 142 -31.33 -18.37 8.02
C ASP A 142 -32.08 -19.35 7.13
N LYS A 143 -33.17 -18.90 6.51
CA LYS A 143 -33.98 -19.71 5.58
C LYS A 143 -33.17 -20.16 4.37
N ARG A 144 -32.35 -19.27 3.81
CA ARG A 144 -31.45 -19.60 2.70
C ARG A 144 -30.44 -20.68 3.09
N GLN A 145 -29.84 -20.57 4.27
CA GLN A 145 -28.88 -21.55 4.77
C GLN A 145 -29.52 -22.91 5.05
N ILE A 146 -30.73 -22.94 5.64
CA ILE A 146 -31.47 -24.19 5.89
C ILE A 146 -31.78 -24.88 4.56
N ALA A 147 -32.27 -24.13 3.58
CA ALA A 147 -32.59 -24.67 2.26
C ALA A 147 -31.35 -25.19 1.53
N ALA A 148 -30.25 -24.42 1.53
CA ALA A 148 -29.00 -24.83 0.93
C ALA A 148 -28.47 -26.14 1.54
N ARG A 149 -28.34 -26.22 2.87
CA ARG A 149 -27.89 -27.44 3.56
C ARG A 149 -28.78 -28.64 3.27
N THR A 150 -30.10 -28.42 3.22
CA THR A 150 -31.06 -29.48 2.87
C THR A 150 -30.85 -29.99 1.44
N LEU A 151 -30.49 -29.12 0.48
CA LEU A 151 -30.11 -29.55 -0.86
C LEU A 151 -28.87 -30.43 -0.86
N GLY A 152 -27.83 -30.04 -0.12
CA GLY A 152 -26.62 -30.85 0.05
C GLY A 152 -26.93 -32.22 0.63
N ASP A 153 -27.70 -32.28 1.71
CA ASP A 153 -28.12 -33.53 2.34
C ASP A 153 -28.99 -34.39 1.42
N LEU A 154 -29.87 -33.77 0.64
CA LEU A 154 -30.70 -34.47 -0.34
C LEU A 154 -29.84 -35.14 -1.43
N VAL A 155 -28.84 -34.43 -1.96
CA VAL A 155 -27.87 -34.97 -2.93
C VAL A 155 -27.06 -36.12 -2.31
N ARG A 156 -26.60 -35.98 -1.05
CA ARG A 156 -25.87 -37.05 -0.34
C ARG A 156 -26.74 -38.30 -0.15
N LYS A 157 -28.04 -38.15 0.15
CA LYS A 157 -28.94 -39.27 0.47
C LYS A 157 -29.58 -39.93 -0.75
N LEU A 158 -29.94 -39.17 -1.77
CA LEU A 158 -30.55 -39.71 -2.99
C LEU A 158 -29.53 -40.00 -4.10
N GLY A 159 -28.30 -39.51 -3.92
CA GLY A 159 -27.25 -39.59 -4.93
C GLY A 159 -27.46 -38.60 -6.06
N GLU A 160 -26.54 -38.62 -7.01
CA GLU A 160 -26.46 -37.62 -8.08
C GLU A 160 -27.51 -37.81 -9.19
N ARG A 161 -28.30 -38.88 -9.13
CA ARG A 161 -29.38 -39.14 -10.10
C ARG A 161 -30.49 -38.09 -10.08
N VAL A 162 -30.55 -37.29 -9.02
CA VAL A 162 -31.53 -36.21 -8.87
C VAL A 162 -31.08 -34.93 -9.59
N LEU A 163 -29.78 -34.75 -9.84
CA LEU A 163 -29.22 -33.53 -10.44
C LEU A 163 -29.85 -33.11 -11.79
N PRO A 164 -30.18 -34.02 -12.73
CA PRO A 164 -30.87 -33.65 -13.97
C PRO A 164 -32.20 -32.93 -13.76
N GLU A 165 -32.90 -33.21 -12.65
CA GLU A 165 -34.16 -32.53 -12.32
C GLU A 165 -33.91 -31.19 -11.63
N ILE A 166 -32.83 -31.09 -10.84
CA ILE A 166 -32.57 -29.94 -9.96
C ILE A 166 -31.88 -28.79 -10.71
N ILE A 167 -30.83 -29.11 -11.47
CA ILE A 167 -29.95 -28.11 -12.09
C ILE A 167 -30.76 -27.18 -13.02
N PRO A 168 -31.61 -27.68 -13.95
CA PRO A 168 -32.37 -26.79 -14.83
C PRO A 168 -33.30 -25.82 -14.09
N ILE A 169 -33.84 -26.24 -12.94
CA ILE A 169 -34.72 -25.40 -12.12
C ILE A 169 -33.91 -24.28 -11.45
N LEU A 170 -32.73 -24.60 -10.93
CA LEU A 170 -31.81 -23.62 -10.37
C LEU A 170 -31.34 -22.63 -11.44
N GLU A 171 -30.95 -23.11 -12.63
CA GLU A 171 -30.54 -22.25 -13.75
C GLU A 171 -31.62 -21.23 -14.14
N LYS A 172 -32.88 -21.68 -14.24
CA LYS A 172 -34.01 -20.79 -14.49
C LYS A 172 -34.21 -19.77 -13.36
N GLY A 173 -33.87 -20.13 -12.12
CA GLY A 173 -33.95 -19.23 -10.97
C GLY A 173 -33.02 -18.00 -11.07
N LEU A 174 -31.91 -18.10 -11.81
CA LEU A 174 -31.04 -16.96 -12.09
C LEU A 174 -31.66 -15.96 -13.08
N ASP A 175 -32.73 -16.31 -13.81
CA ASP A 175 -33.47 -15.38 -14.70
C ASP A 175 -34.47 -14.51 -13.92
N SER A 176 -34.56 -14.70 -12.60
CA SER A 176 -35.47 -13.94 -11.75
C SER A 176 -35.05 -12.47 -11.63
N GLN A 177 -36.04 -11.58 -11.63
CA GLN A 177 -35.84 -10.16 -11.33
C GLN A 177 -35.44 -9.94 -9.86
N GLN A 178 -35.76 -10.88 -8.98
CA GLN A 178 -35.44 -10.81 -7.55
C GLN A 178 -34.00 -11.26 -7.29
N SER A 179 -33.18 -10.35 -6.77
CA SER A 179 -31.78 -10.62 -6.46
C SER A 179 -31.59 -11.69 -5.38
N ASP A 180 -32.44 -11.73 -4.35
CA ASP A 180 -32.40 -12.75 -3.30
C ASP A 180 -32.54 -14.16 -3.89
N GLN A 181 -33.40 -14.33 -4.91
CA GLN A 181 -33.57 -15.60 -5.61
C GLN A 181 -32.31 -15.98 -6.40
N ARG A 182 -31.73 -15.04 -7.15
CA ARG A 182 -30.48 -15.29 -7.89
C ARG A 182 -29.31 -15.62 -6.96
N GLN A 183 -29.22 -14.94 -5.82
CA GLN A 183 -28.24 -15.25 -4.77
C GLN A 183 -28.48 -16.65 -4.19
N GLY A 184 -29.73 -16.97 -3.86
CA GLY A 184 -30.13 -18.28 -3.35
C GLY A 184 -29.76 -19.42 -4.29
N VAL A 185 -29.91 -19.23 -5.61
CA VAL A 185 -29.44 -20.20 -6.61
C VAL A 185 -27.95 -20.46 -6.49
N CYS A 186 -27.11 -19.42 -6.39
CA CYS A 186 -25.66 -19.57 -6.26
C CYS A 186 -25.28 -20.36 -5.00
N ILE A 187 -25.94 -20.05 -3.87
CA ILE A 187 -25.75 -20.76 -2.61
C ILE A 187 -26.16 -22.24 -2.75
N GLY A 188 -27.30 -22.52 -3.39
CA GLY A 188 -27.78 -23.87 -3.64
C GLY A 188 -26.82 -24.67 -4.53
N LEU A 189 -26.37 -24.09 -5.64
CA LEU A 189 -25.35 -24.68 -6.52
C LEU A 189 -24.05 -24.96 -5.77
N SER A 190 -23.60 -24.01 -4.94
CA SER A 190 -22.38 -24.16 -4.13
C SER A 190 -22.47 -25.37 -3.18
N GLU A 191 -23.62 -25.59 -2.54
CA GLU A 191 -23.81 -26.75 -1.65
C GLU A 191 -23.94 -28.06 -2.42
N ILE A 192 -24.62 -28.05 -3.58
CA ILE A 192 -24.70 -29.22 -4.48
C ILE A 192 -23.29 -29.65 -4.90
N MET A 193 -22.43 -28.71 -5.28
CA MET A 193 -21.05 -29.00 -5.69
C MET A 193 -20.20 -29.55 -4.55
N ALA A 194 -20.45 -29.11 -3.32
CA ALA A 194 -19.78 -29.69 -2.15
C ALA A 194 -20.28 -31.09 -1.78
N ALA A 195 -21.50 -31.45 -2.22
CA ALA A 195 -22.15 -32.72 -1.91
C ALA A 195 -22.00 -33.79 -3.01
N CYS A 196 -21.67 -33.40 -4.24
CA CYS A 196 -21.49 -34.32 -5.38
C CYS A 196 -20.06 -34.87 -5.45
N SER A 197 -19.91 -36.05 -6.04
CA SER A 197 -18.61 -36.59 -6.44
C SER A 197 -18.06 -35.86 -7.66
N ARG A 198 -16.74 -35.93 -7.82
CA ARG A 198 -16.01 -35.29 -8.92
C ARG A 198 -16.50 -35.74 -10.30
N ASP A 199 -16.76 -37.04 -10.49
CA ASP A 199 -17.12 -37.61 -11.80
C ASP A 199 -18.45 -37.04 -12.32
N TYR A 200 -19.40 -36.83 -11.41
CA TYR A 200 -20.68 -36.22 -11.77
C TYR A 200 -20.59 -34.71 -11.99
N ILE A 201 -19.77 -33.99 -11.21
CA ILE A 201 -19.54 -32.56 -11.48
C ILE A 201 -18.92 -32.36 -12.86
N ILE A 202 -18.02 -33.26 -13.29
CA ILE A 202 -17.48 -33.27 -14.65
C ILE A 202 -18.59 -33.55 -15.67
N ALA A 203 -19.46 -34.54 -15.43
CA ALA A 203 -20.56 -34.86 -16.35
C ALA A 203 -21.55 -33.70 -16.55
N PHE A 204 -21.75 -32.87 -15.52
CA PHE A 204 -22.62 -31.68 -15.58
C PHE A 204 -21.87 -30.37 -15.82
N SER A 205 -20.56 -30.40 -16.07
CA SER A 205 -19.74 -29.18 -16.18
C SER A 205 -20.21 -28.28 -17.33
N SER A 206 -20.66 -28.87 -18.44
CA SER A 206 -21.21 -28.16 -19.61
C SER A 206 -22.43 -27.32 -19.30
N THR A 207 -23.14 -27.64 -18.21
CA THR A 207 -24.31 -26.90 -17.74
C THR A 207 -23.90 -25.95 -16.62
N ILE A 208 -23.22 -26.44 -15.59
CA ILE A 208 -22.89 -25.66 -14.39
C ILE A 208 -21.93 -24.50 -14.68
N ILE A 209 -20.91 -24.70 -15.53
CA ILE A 209 -19.91 -23.65 -15.82
C ILE A 209 -20.57 -22.41 -16.45
N PRO A 210 -21.40 -22.53 -17.51
CA PRO A 210 -22.19 -21.40 -18.00
C PRO A 210 -23.05 -20.72 -16.93
N THR A 211 -23.68 -21.50 -16.04
CA THR A 211 -24.48 -20.95 -14.94
C THR A 211 -23.64 -20.06 -14.01
N VAL A 212 -22.46 -20.55 -13.61
CA VAL A 212 -21.53 -19.83 -12.73
C VAL A 212 -20.97 -18.59 -13.42
N ARG A 213 -20.58 -18.69 -14.71
CA ARG A 213 -20.12 -17.54 -15.51
C ARG A 213 -21.15 -16.42 -15.53
N ARG A 214 -22.43 -16.74 -15.76
CA ARG A 214 -23.51 -15.75 -15.76
C ARG A 214 -23.72 -15.12 -14.40
N ALA A 215 -23.71 -15.92 -13.33
CA ALA A 215 -23.87 -15.41 -11.97
C ALA A 215 -22.70 -14.54 -11.50
N LEU A 216 -21.49 -14.81 -12.00
CA LEU A 216 -20.31 -13.96 -11.78
C LEU A 216 -20.42 -12.60 -12.48
N LEU A 217 -21.27 -12.45 -13.49
CA LEU A 217 -21.55 -11.17 -14.16
C LEU A 217 -22.88 -10.54 -13.71
N ASP A 218 -23.46 -10.99 -12.59
CA ASP A 218 -24.71 -10.42 -12.08
C ASP A 218 -24.54 -8.94 -11.70
N PRO A 219 -25.55 -8.08 -11.92
CA PRO A 219 -25.47 -6.68 -11.52
C PRO A 219 -25.24 -6.47 -10.02
N LEU A 220 -25.74 -7.38 -9.18
CA LEU A 220 -25.65 -7.25 -7.73
C LEU A 220 -24.39 -7.94 -7.18
N VAL A 221 -23.64 -7.20 -6.35
CA VAL A 221 -22.38 -7.65 -5.73
C VAL A 221 -22.57 -8.93 -4.91
N GLU A 222 -23.66 -9.02 -4.14
CA GLU A 222 -23.98 -10.16 -3.27
C GLU A 222 -24.17 -11.47 -4.05
N VAL A 223 -24.70 -11.38 -5.28
CA VAL A 223 -24.83 -12.52 -6.19
C VAL A 223 -23.46 -12.93 -6.71
N ARG A 224 -22.64 -11.97 -7.17
CA ARG A 224 -21.26 -12.24 -7.63
C ARG A 224 -20.38 -12.85 -6.53
N GLN A 225 -20.52 -12.39 -5.29
CA GLN A 225 -19.83 -12.99 -4.13
C GLN A 225 -20.27 -14.43 -3.89
N SER A 226 -21.57 -14.71 -3.98
CA SER A 226 -22.10 -16.06 -3.83
C SER A 226 -21.63 -16.98 -4.97
N ALA A 227 -21.60 -16.45 -6.20
CA ALA A 227 -21.08 -17.15 -7.38
C ALA A 227 -19.57 -17.42 -7.29
N ALA A 228 -18.77 -16.51 -6.71
CA ALA A 228 -17.34 -16.74 -6.45
C ALA A 228 -17.13 -17.89 -5.45
N LYS A 229 -18.01 -18.05 -4.46
CA LYS A 229 -18.00 -19.21 -3.56
C LYS A 229 -18.42 -20.50 -4.26
N THR A 230 -19.40 -20.43 -5.17
CA THR A 230 -19.74 -21.56 -6.06
C THR A 230 -18.54 -21.96 -6.92
N PHE A 231 -17.82 -20.98 -7.49
CA PHE A 231 -16.57 -21.21 -8.23
C PHE A 231 -15.50 -21.88 -7.36
N GLU A 232 -15.37 -21.48 -6.09
CA GLU A 232 -14.42 -22.09 -5.16
C GLU A 232 -14.65 -23.60 -5.00
N ASN A 233 -15.91 -24.01 -4.78
CA ASN A 233 -16.29 -25.42 -4.64
C ASN A 233 -16.17 -26.18 -5.97
N LEU A 234 -16.53 -25.55 -7.09
CA LEU A 234 -16.31 -26.08 -8.43
C LEU A 234 -14.83 -26.38 -8.67
N HIS A 235 -13.96 -25.38 -8.45
CA HIS A 235 -12.52 -25.51 -8.60
C HIS A 235 -11.94 -26.57 -7.65
N SER A 236 -12.43 -26.65 -6.42
CA SER A 236 -11.99 -27.71 -5.47
C SER A 236 -12.35 -29.12 -5.96
N SER A 237 -13.39 -29.24 -6.80
CA SER A 237 -13.87 -30.52 -7.32
C SER A 237 -13.21 -30.91 -8.65
N ILE A 238 -13.14 -29.99 -9.62
CA ILE A 238 -12.63 -30.29 -10.99
C ILE A 238 -11.26 -29.68 -11.30
N GLY A 239 -10.68 -28.91 -10.39
CA GLY A 239 -9.33 -28.35 -10.51
C GLY A 239 -9.19 -27.38 -11.68
N THR A 240 -8.12 -27.54 -12.46
CA THR A 240 -7.72 -26.59 -13.52
C THR A 240 -8.77 -26.37 -14.59
N GLN A 241 -9.61 -27.37 -14.87
CA GLN A 241 -10.70 -27.22 -15.85
C GLN A 241 -11.62 -26.03 -15.50
N ALA A 242 -11.93 -25.81 -14.21
CA ALA A 242 -12.72 -24.66 -13.80
C ALA A 242 -12.01 -23.33 -14.09
N LEU A 243 -10.68 -23.27 -13.93
CA LEU A 243 -9.88 -22.09 -14.23
C LEU A 243 -9.86 -21.82 -15.74
N ASP A 244 -9.56 -22.85 -16.52
CA ASP A 244 -9.38 -22.79 -17.98
C ASP A 244 -10.68 -22.40 -18.70
N GLU A 245 -11.82 -22.72 -18.10
CA GLU A 245 -13.12 -22.33 -18.65
C GLU A 245 -13.60 -20.98 -18.10
N ILE A 246 -13.48 -20.69 -16.81
CA ILE A 246 -14.13 -19.50 -16.23
C ILE A 246 -13.25 -18.25 -16.34
N LEU A 247 -11.94 -18.35 -16.05
CA LEU A 247 -11.07 -17.17 -16.03
C LEU A 247 -10.88 -16.55 -17.42
N PRO A 248 -10.64 -17.30 -18.51
CA PRO A 248 -10.57 -16.72 -19.86
C PRO A 248 -11.85 -16.03 -20.28
N TYR A 249 -13.00 -16.56 -19.88
CA TYR A 249 -14.28 -15.95 -20.19
C TYR A 249 -14.41 -14.58 -19.50
N LEU A 250 -14.12 -14.50 -18.20
CA LEU A 250 -14.15 -13.22 -17.47
C LEU A 250 -13.11 -12.23 -18.00
N LEU A 251 -11.89 -12.70 -18.29
CA LEU A 251 -10.84 -11.88 -18.89
C LEU A 251 -11.27 -11.33 -20.25
N ASN A 252 -11.89 -12.15 -21.10
CA ASN A 252 -12.40 -11.71 -22.40
C ASN A 252 -13.50 -10.65 -22.22
N VAL A 253 -14.47 -10.86 -21.32
CA VAL A 253 -15.52 -9.86 -21.04
C VAL A 253 -14.91 -8.55 -20.54
N MET A 254 -13.91 -8.62 -19.65
CA MET A 254 -13.20 -7.44 -19.13
C MET A 254 -12.37 -6.72 -20.21
N GLN A 255 -11.71 -7.47 -21.10
CA GLN A 255 -10.79 -6.97 -22.14
C GLN A 255 -11.45 -6.69 -23.49
N LYS A 256 -12.75 -6.93 -23.66
CA LYS A 256 -13.49 -6.61 -24.88
C LYS A 256 -13.45 -5.10 -25.10
N ASP A 257 -12.40 -4.60 -25.74
CA ASP A 257 -12.31 -3.25 -26.25
C ASP A 257 -13.42 -3.03 -27.27
N ALA A 258 -13.94 -1.81 -27.29
CA ALA A 258 -14.91 -1.33 -28.27
C ALA A 258 -14.35 -1.55 -29.69
N ILE A 259 -14.66 -2.68 -30.31
CA ILE A 259 -14.49 -2.81 -31.75
C ILE A 259 -15.66 -2.01 -32.36
N PRO A 260 -15.42 -0.92 -33.11
CA PRO A 260 -16.47 -0.27 -33.87
C PRO A 260 -16.83 -1.14 -35.08
N ASN A 261 -17.36 -2.34 -34.86
CA ASN A 261 -18.01 -3.15 -35.88
C ASN A 261 -19.53 -2.99 -35.75
N ALA A 262 -19.99 -1.75 -35.71
CA ALA A 262 -21.34 -1.45 -36.18
C ALA A 262 -21.29 -1.47 -37.70
N THR A 263 -21.55 -2.64 -38.30
CA THR A 263 -22.26 -2.67 -39.57
C THR A 263 -23.54 -1.84 -39.39
N ASN A 264 -23.52 -0.62 -39.91
CA ASN A 264 -24.67 0.22 -40.31
C ASN A 264 -25.97 -0.01 -39.51
N GLY A 265 -25.96 0.27 -38.21
CA GLY A 265 -27.13 0.31 -37.33
C GLY A 265 -27.24 1.65 -36.60
N ASP A 266 -28.48 2.11 -36.42
CA ASP A 266 -28.90 3.43 -35.94
C ASP A 266 -28.06 4.04 -34.79
N GLN A 267 -27.78 5.34 -34.89
CA GLN A 267 -26.93 6.08 -33.95
C GLN A 267 -27.53 6.21 -32.54
N ASN A 268 -28.84 6.02 -32.36
CA ASN A 268 -29.51 6.21 -31.06
C ASN A 268 -29.37 5.02 -30.09
N ASN A 269 -28.91 3.84 -30.52
CA ASN A 269 -28.72 2.68 -29.64
C ASN A 269 -27.28 2.50 -29.15
N LYS A 270 -26.33 3.29 -29.66
CA LYS A 270 -24.90 3.11 -29.39
C LYS A 270 -24.49 3.54 -27.99
N GLU A 271 -25.13 4.57 -27.44
CA GLU A 271 -24.85 5.06 -26.09
C GLU A 271 -25.32 4.05 -25.03
N ASP A 272 -26.53 3.50 -25.18
CA ASP A 272 -27.08 2.46 -24.31
C ASP A 272 -26.29 1.14 -24.37
N GLU A 273 -25.76 0.78 -25.54
CA GLU A 273 -24.92 -0.41 -25.73
C GLU A 273 -23.52 -0.21 -25.11
N GLN A 274 -22.92 0.97 -25.25
CA GLN A 274 -21.62 1.30 -24.64
C GLN A 274 -21.70 1.35 -23.10
N GLU A 275 -22.75 1.92 -22.53
CA GLU A 275 -22.92 1.98 -21.07
C GLU A 275 -23.12 0.58 -20.47
N LYS A 276 -23.85 -0.31 -21.18
CA LYS A 276 -23.98 -1.72 -20.80
C LYS A 276 -22.66 -2.47 -20.88
N GLU A 277 -21.86 -2.27 -21.93
CA GLU A 277 -20.55 -2.89 -22.08
C GLU A 277 -19.57 -2.45 -20.97
N GLU A 278 -19.54 -1.16 -20.63
CA GLU A 278 -18.69 -0.65 -19.54
C GLU A 278 -19.11 -1.23 -18.18
N THR A 279 -20.42 -1.35 -17.96
CA THR A 279 -20.99 -1.96 -16.76
C THR A 279 -20.65 -3.45 -16.64
N GLU A 280 -20.70 -4.21 -17.73
CA GLU A 280 -20.31 -5.63 -17.75
C GLU A 280 -18.81 -5.83 -17.49
N ARG A 281 -17.94 -4.92 -18.00
CA ARG A 281 -16.50 -4.97 -17.72
C ARG A 281 -16.21 -4.78 -16.23
N ASP A 282 -16.88 -3.82 -15.59
CA ASP A 282 -16.72 -3.58 -14.16
C ASP A 282 -17.26 -4.77 -13.33
N PHE A 283 -18.33 -5.44 -13.78
CA PHE A 283 -18.79 -6.68 -13.17
C PHE A 283 -17.77 -7.82 -13.30
N ALA A 284 -17.17 -7.98 -14.48
CA ALA A 284 -16.13 -8.99 -14.71
C ALA A 284 -14.88 -8.74 -13.84
N LEU A 285 -14.47 -7.48 -13.69
CA LEU A 285 -13.36 -7.11 -12.82
C LEU A 285 -13.68 -7.39 -11.34
N ASP A 286 -14.87 -7.01 -10.85
CA ASP A 286 -15.29 -7.33 -9.48
C ASP A 286 -15.37 -8.86 -9.27
N ALA A 287 -15.87 -9.62 -10.26
CA ALA A 287 -15.90 -11.07 -10.20
C ALA A 287 -14.49 -11.69 -10.04
N LEU A 288 -13.52 -11.22 -10.83
CA LEU A 288 -12.12 -11.63 -10.72
C LEU A 288 -11.53 -11.27 -9.35
N GLN A 289 -11.87 -10.09 -8.81
CA GLN A 289 -11.47 -9.71 -7.44
C GLN A 289 -12.05 -10.68 -6.40
N ARG A 290 -13.34 -11.05 -6.50
CA ARG A 290 -13.96 -11.99 -5.54
C ARG A 290 -13.36 -13.38 -5.63
N ILE A 291 -13.11 -13.88 -6.84
CA ILE A 291 -12.44 -15.17 -7.03
C ILE A 291 -11.03 -15.14 -6.42
N MET A 292 -10.28 -14.06 -6.61
CA MET A 292 -8.95 -13.92 -6.06
C MET A 292 -8.92 -13.79 -4.54
N GLN A 293 -9.91 -13.12 -3.92
CA GLN A 293 -10.05 -13.09 -2.46
C GLN A 293 -10.11 -14.50 -1.85
N LEU A 294 -10.67 -15.47 -2.60
CA LEU A 294 -10.79 -16.87 -2.15
C LEU A 294 -9.60 -17.74 -2.56
N LYS A 295 -9.01 -17.53 -3.75
CA LYS A 295 -8.00 -18.44 -4.34
C LYS A 295 -6.81 -17.72 -5.02
N SER A 296 -6.29 -16.63 -4.46
CA SER A 296 -5.20 -15.82 -5.07
C SER A 296 -3.99 -16.63 -5.55
N ARG A 297 -3.48 -17.56 -4.75
CA ARG A 297 -2.30 -18.38 -5.09
C ARG A 297 -2.46 -19.25 -6.34
N VAL A 298 -3.70 -19.66 -6.66
CA VAL A 298 -4.00 -20.52 -7.81
C VAL A 298 -4.36 -19.68 -9.03
N VAL A 299 -5.03 -18.55 -8.80
CA VAL A 299 -5.58 -17.69 -9.85
C VAL A 299 -4.52 -16.74 -10.43
N LEU A 300 -3.61 -16.20 -9.61
CA LEU A 300 -2.56 -15.27 -10.06
C LEU A 300 -1.64 -15.83 -11.15
N PRO A 301 -1.15 -17.09 -11.09
CA PRO A 301 -0.37 -17.68 -12.17
C PRO A 301 -1.10 -17.70 -13.52
N TYR A 302 -2.43 -17.73 -13.51
CA TYR A 302 -3.26 -17.67 -14.71
C TYR A 302 -3.48 -16.22 -15.17
N LEU A 303 -3.87 -15.33 -14.26
CA LEU A 303 -4.23 -13.94 -14.60
C LEU A 303 -3.01 -13.12 -15.02
N VAL A 304 -1.90 -13.20 -14.25
CA VAL A 304 -0.74 -12.31 -14.45
C VAL A 304 -0.20 -12.39 -15.88
N PRO A 305 0.05 -13.57 -16.48
CA PRO A 305 0.52 -13.66 -17.86
C PRO A 305 -0.40 -13.00 -18.90
N HIS A 306 -1.71 -12.93 -18.66
CA HIS A 306 -2.67 -12.30 -19.57
C HIS A 306 -2.72 -10.78 -19.37
N LEU A 307 -2.59 -10.30 -18.13
CA LEU A 307 -2.69 -8.88 -17.80
C LEU A 307 -1.41 -8.08 -18.10
N ILE A 308 -0.25 -8.75 -18.10
CA ILE A 308 1.04 -8.12 -18.42
C ILE A 308 1.38 -8.18 -19.91
N GLN A 309 0.55 -8.83 -20.73
CA GLN A 309 0.73 -8.81 -22.19
C GLN A 309 0.36 -7.42 -22.73
N PRO A 310 1.08 -6.88 -23.73
CA PRO A 310 0.72 -5.60 -24.32
C PRO A 310 -0.62 -5.66 -25.07
N PRO A 311 -1.53 -4.67 -24.93
CA PRO A 311 -1.46 -3.54 -23.99
C PRO A 311 -1.67 -4.00 -22.53
N VAL A 312 -0.83 -3.51 -21.62
CA VAL A 312 -0.87 -3.92 -20.21
C VAL A 312 -2.09 -3.31 -19.53
N ASP A 313 -2.97 -4.13 -18.95
CA ASP A 313 -4.14 -3.65 -18.23
C ASP A 313 -3.79 -3.25 -16.79
N ILE A 314 -3.28 -2.03 -16.64
CA ILE A 314 -2.84 -1.48 -15.35
C ILE A 314 -4.03 -1.25 -14.41
N LYS A 315 -5.23 -0.93 -14.94
CA LYS A 315 -6.46 -0.77 -14.14
C LYS A 315 -6.80 -2.09 -13.46
N ALA A 316 -6.85 -3.18 -14.22
CA ALA A 316 -7.11 -4.50 -13.67
C ALA A 316 -6.01 -4.91 -12.68
N LEU A 317 -4.73 -4.76 -13.02
CA LEU A 317 -3.62 -5.11 -12.11
C LEU A 317 -3.69 -4.36 -10.78
N ALA A 318 -4.01 -3.06 -10.78
CA ALA A 318 -4.17 -2.26 -9.56
C ALA A 318 -5.34 -2.77 -8.70
N SER A 319 -6.50 -2.95 -9.33
CA SER A 319 -7.72 -3.48 -8.69
C SER A 319 -7.53 -4.88 -8.10
N LEU A 320 -6.75 -5.72 -8.77
CA LEU A 320 -6.46 -7.09 -8.38
C LEU A 320 -5.41 -7.15 -7.27
N THR A 321 -4.41 -6.28 -7.30
CA THR A 321 -3.36 -6.19 -6.27
C THR A 321 -3.93 -5.86 -4.88
N LEU A 322 -5.00 -5.05 -4.81
CA LEU A 322 -5.69 -4.71 -3.55
C LEU A 322 -6.23 -5.92 -2.78
N VAL A 323 -6.50 -7.04 -3.45
CA VAL A 323 -7.11 -8.23 -2.84
C VAL A 323 -6.23 -9.47 -2.93
N ALA A 324 -5.05 -9.38 -3.54
CA ALA A 324 -4.15 -10.50 -3.80
C ALA A 324 -3.44 -11.02 -2.53
N GLY A 325 -3.22 -10.16 -1.54
CA GLY A 325 -2.47 -10.48 -0.32
C GLY A 325 -1.01 -10.87 -0.60
N ASP A 326 -0.48 -11.78 0.21
CA ASP A 326 0.92 -12.27 0.16
C ASP A 326 1.28 -13.01 -1.15
N ALA A 327 0.27 -13.54 -1.85
CA ALA A 327 0.47 -14.32 -3.07
C ALA A 327 1.07 -13.49 -4.23
N LEU A 328 0.95 -12.15 -4.17
CA LEU A 328 1.44 -11.25 -5.20
C LEU A 328 2.97 -11.20 -5.30
N ALA A 329 3.69 -11.40 -4.19
CA ALA A 329 5.14 -11.20 -4.11
C ALA A 329 5.92 -11.98 -5.19
N ARG A 330 5.46 -13.18 -5.57
CA ARG A 330 6.08 -14.03 -6.61
C ARG A 330 5.94 -13.49 -8.03
N HIS A 331 4.94 -12.65 -8.26
CA HIS A 331 4.60 -12.10 -9.58
C HIS A 331 4.97 -10.62 -9.70
N LEU A 332 5.19 -9.95 -8.57
CA LEU A 332 5.37 -8.52 -8.48
C LEU A 332 6.52 -7.98 -9.36
N SER A 333 7.66 -8.69 -9.44
CA SER A 333 8.80 -8.27 -10.29
C SER A 333 8.39 -8.15 -11.77
N ARG A 334 7.70 -9.18 -12.29
CA ARG A 334 7.21 -9.19 -13.68
C ARG A 334 6.14 -8.13 -13.92
N ILE A 335 5.28 -7.90 -12.93
CA ILE A 335 4.23 -6.87 -13.00
C ILE A 335 4.87 -5.47 -13.06
N ILE A 336 5.78 -5.14 -12.14
CA ILE A 336 6.48 -3.85 -12.10
C ILE A 336 7.23 -3.62 -13.42
N GLN A 337 7.95 -4.63 -13.92
CA GLN A 337 8.66 -4.53 -15.19
C GLN A 337 7.73 -4.22 -16.36
N ALA A 338 6.60 -4.94 -16.48
CA ALA A 338 5.64 -4.73 -17.56
C ALA A 338 4.99 -3.34 -17.46
N VAL A 339 4.56 -2.93 -16.26
CA VAL A 339 3.91 -1.65 -16.00
C VAL A 339 4.85 -0.49 -16.31
N ILE A 340 6.09 -0.50 -15.79
CA ILE A 340 7.06 0.58 -16.04
C ILE A 340 7.37 0.68 -17.54
N THR A 341 7.59 -0.45 -18.21
CA THR A 341 7.91 -0.47 -19.65
C THR A 341 6.73 0.04 -20.48
N HIS A 342 5.51 -0.38 -20.17
CA HIS A 342 4.30 0.05 -20.87
C HIS A 342 4.06 1.56 -20.72
N ILE A 343 4.14 2.11 -19.50
CA ILE A 343 3.98 3.54 -19.25
C ILE A 343 5.11 4.35 -19.92
N ALA A 344 6.33 3.80 -19.97
CA ALA A 344 7.47 4.47 -20.58
C ALA A 344 7.35 4.57 -22.11
N ASP A 345 6.74 3.58 -22.75
CA ASP A 345 6.52 3.52 -24.20
C ASP A 345 5.21 4.22 -24.63
N GLU A 346 4.31 4.55 -23.68
CA GLU A 346 3.08 5.30 -23.93
C GLU A 346 3.38 6.73 -24.45
N LYS A 347 2.73 7.08 -25.57
CA LYS A 347 2.93 8.34 -26.29
C LYS A 347 1.84 9.35 -25.99
N ASP A 348 0.62 8.91 -25.68
CA ASP A 348 -0.46 9.81 -25.31
C ASP A 348 -0.28 10.32 -23.86
N PRO A 349 -0.12 11.64 -23.65
CA PRO A 349 0.02 12.20 -22.30
C PRO A 349 -1.18 11.91 -21.38
N GLN A 350 -2.41 11.85 -21.91
CA GLN A 350 -3.60 11.61 -21.11
C GLN A 350 -3.65 10.15 -20.64
N ALA A 351 -3.53 9.20 -21.57
CA ALA A 351 -3.40 7.78 -21.23
C ALA A 351 -2.23 7.52 -20.27
N LYS A 352 -1.08 8.14 -20.50
CA LYS A 352 0.10 8.01 -19.63
C LYS A 352 -0.19 8.48 -18.20
N GLN A 353 -0.88 9.60 -18.03
CA GLN A 353 -1.26 10.10 -16.70
C GLN A 353 -2.24 9.15 -16.00
N GLN A 354 -3.20 8.59 -16.73
CA GLN A 354 -4.14 7.62 -16.20
C GLN A 354 -3.44 6.31 -15.80
N HIS A 355 -2.52 5.82 -16.63
CA HIS A 355 -1.70 4.65 -16.33
C HIS A 355 -0.81 4.86 -15.10
N LEU A 356 -0.20 6.05 -14.96
CA LEU A 356 0.54 6.42 -13.75
C LEU A 356 -0.37 6.38 -12.51
N PHE A 357 -1.58 6.94 -12.57
CA PHE A 357 -2.52 6.91 -11.46
C PHE A 357 -2.86 5.49 -10.99
N TYR A 358 -3.12 4.56 -11.91
CA TYR A 358 -3.38 3.17 -11.55
C TYR A 358 -2.12 2.45 -11.03
N ALA A 359 -0.95 2.69 -11.64
CA ALA A 359 0.31 2.13 -11.16
C ALA A 359 0.67 2.61 -9.74
N GLU A 360 0.36 3.86 -9.40
CA GLU A 360 0.52 4.36 -8.04
C GLU A 360 -0.40 3.64 -7.04
N GLN A 361 -1.65 3.34 -7.40
CA GLN A 361 -2.56 2.58 -6.55
C GLN A 361 -2.07 1.14 -6.35
N LEU A 362 -1.56 0.52 -7.42
CA LEU A 362 -0.93 -0.80 -7.37
C LEU A 362 0.22 -0.83 -6.36
N LEU A 363 1.15 0.12 -6.47
CA LEU A 363 2.31 0.17 -5.57
C LEU A 363 1.91 0.52 -4.13
N ALA A 364 0.94 1.40 -3.93
CA ALA A 364 0.47 1.79 -2.60
C ALA A 364 -0.27 0.67 -1.85
N ALA A 365 -0.80 -0.34 -2.57
CA ALA A 365 -1.42 -1.51 -1.96
C ALA A 365 -0.40 -2.52 -1.42
N ILE A 366 0.88 -2.39 -1.76
CA ILE A 366 1.96 -3.26 -1.30
C ILE A 366 2.45 -2.79 0.06
N ASN A 367 2.08 -3.53 1.10
CA ASN A 367 2.40 -3.21 2.49
C ASN A 367 3.28 -4.27 3.17
N ASP A 368 3.54 -5.40 2.51
CA ASP A 368 4.37 -6.47 3.05
C ASP A 368 5.87 -6.16 2.87
N PRO A 369 6.73 -6.42 3.88
CA PRO A 369 8.16 -6.09 3.81
C PRO A 369 8.90 -6.68 2.60
N ASP A 370 8.58 -7.91 2.21
CA ASP A 370 9.19 -8.60 1.07
C ASP A 370 8.83 -7.89 -0.25
N GLY A 371 7.56 -7.51 -0.43
CA GLY A 371 7.06 -6.75 -1.55
C GLY A 371 7.69 -5.35 -1.64
N VAL A 372 7.82 -4.65 -0.51
CA VAL A 372 8.49 -3.34 -0.45
C VAL A 372 9.96 -3.45 -0.89
N GLN A 373 10.70 -4.44 -0.39
CA GLN A 373 12.07 -4.68 -0.83
C GLN A 373 12.17 -4.96 -2.33
N LEU A 374 11.20 -5.70 -2.87
CA LEU A 374 11.17 -6.02 -4.28
C LEU A 374 10.87 -4.78 -5.15
N VAL A 375 9.93 -3.91 -4.74
CA VAL A 375 9.67 -2.62 -5.40
C VAL A 375 10.94 -1.78 -5.47
N ILE A 376 11.70 -1.71 -4.37
CA ILE A 376 12.93 -0.91 -4.28
C ILE A 376 14.02 -1.50 -5.16
N ARG A 377 14.19 -2.84 -5.16
CA ARG A 377 15.16 -3.54 -6.00
C ARG A 377 14.89 -3.31 -7.49
N GLU A 378 13.65 -3.52 -7.93
CA GLU A 378 13.26 -3.28 -9.33
C GLU A 378 13.45 -1.80 -9.70
N SER A 379 13.06 -0.88 -8.82
CA SER A 379 13.26 0.56 -9.03
C SER A 379 14.75 0.92 -9.16
N GLN A 380 15.64 0.26 -8.40
CA GLN A 380 17.08 0.45 -8.53
C GLN A 380 17.58 0.04 -9.91
N ASP A 381 17.13 -1.09 -10.45
CA ASP A 381 17.55 -1.56 -11.76
C ASP A 381 17.02 -0.65 -12.88
N PHE A 382 15.73 -0.26 -12.83
CA PHE A 382 15.15 0.66 -13.81
C PHE A 382 15.72 2.09 -13.73
N SER A 383 16.15 2.53 -12.55
CA SER A 383 16.83 3.83 -12.38
C SER A 383 18.14 3.93 -13.17
N ARG A 384 18.76 2.79 -13.52
CA ARG A 384 19.99 2.69 -14.31
C ARG A 384 19.75 2.44 -15.80
N SER A 385 18.48 2.45 -16.23
CA SER A 385 18.12 2.18 -17.62
C SER A 385 18.71 3.21 -18.59
N SER A 386 19.11 2.76 -19.77
CA SER A 386 19.57 3.64 -20.86
C SER A 386 18.44 4.54 -21.39
N LYS A 387 17.19 4.10 -21.28
CA LYS A 387 16.01 4.86 -21.75
C LYS A 387 15.58 5.91 -20.71
N VAL A 388 15.56 7.18 -21.11
CA VAL A 388 15.13 8.31 -20.25
C VAL A 388 13.69 8.12 -19.74
N ASN A 389 12.76 7.71 -20.60
CA ASN A 389 11.35 7.53 -20.22
C ASN A 389 11.17 6.50 -19.09
N ILE A 390 11.95 5.42 -19.09
CA ILE A 390 11.92 4.41 -18.02
C ILE A 390 12.38 5.04 -16.71
N ARG A 391 13.48 5.79 -16.72
CA ARG A 391 13.99 6.45 -15.51
C ARG A 391 13.00 7.47 -14.96
N VAL A 392 12.36 8.25 -15.83
CA VAL A 392 11.31 9.22 -15.46
C VAL A 392 10.13 8.52 -14.77
N VAL A 393 9.56 7.48 -15.40
CA VAL A 393 8.43 6.74 -14.82
C VAL A 393 8.82 6.11 -13.48
N THR A 394 10.01 5.50 -13.41
CA THR A 394 10.50 4.83 -12.20
C THR A 394 10.59 5.80 -11.03
N ILE A 395 11.23 6.97 -11.21
CA ILE A 395 11.37 7.93 -10.10
C ILE A 395 10.04 8.61 -9.74
N THR A 396 9.15 8.81 -10.70
CA THR A 396 7.79 9.32 -10.43
C THR A 396 7.00 8.34 -9.56
N LEU A 397 6.97 7.06 -9.93
CA LEU A 397 6.30 6.02 -9.17
C LEU A 397 6.94 5.82 -7.79
N LEU A 398 8.28 5.80 -7.70
CA LEU A 398 9.00 5.67 -6.44
C LEU A 398 8.72 6.86 -5.49
N SER A 399 8.73 8.09 -6.02
CA SER A 399 8.38 9.29 -5.26
C SER A 399 6.93 9.23 -4.74
N SER A 400 5.99 8.78 -5.57
CA SER A 400 4.59 8.64 -5.15
C SER A 400 4.41 7.53 -4.10
N PHE A 401 5.10 6.41 -4.27
CA PHE A 401 5.15 5.33 -3.30
C PHE A 401 5.66 5.83 -1.94
N CYS A 402 6.78 6.54 -1.89
CA CYS A 402 7.32 7.10 -0.64
C CYS A 402 6.37 8.09 0.05
N LYS A 403 5.54 8.82 -0.72
CA LYS A 403 4.52 9.74 -0.18
C LYS A 403 3.33 9.01 0.44
N LYS A 404 2.89 7.89 -0.13
CA LYS A 404 1.70 7.14 0.28
C LYS A 404 2.02 6.06 1.33
N ALA A 405 3.15 5.38 1.21
CA ALA A 405 3.58 4.27 2.07
C ALA A 405 4.49 4.72 3.22
N LYS A 406 4.11 5.79 3.94
CA LYS A 406 4.92 6.33 5.03
C LYS A 406 5.11 5.31 6.15
N GLY A 407 6.36 5.15 6.61
CA GLY A 407 6.74 4.17 7.64
C GLY A 407 6.85 2.71 7.16
N THR A 408 6.41 2.38 5.95
CA THR A 408 6.42 0.99 5.43
C THR A 408 7.79 0.56 4.91
N TYR A 409 8.63 1.51 4.48
CA TYR A 409 9.94 1.27 3.87
C TYR A 409 11.14 1.51 4.80
N GLN A 410 10.93 1.51 6.13
CA GLN A 410 11.95 1.91 7.11
C GLN A 410 13.25 1.11 7.01
N ASP A 411 13.13 -0.20 6.76
CA ASP A 411 14.26 -1.12 6.63
C ASP A 411 15.11 -0.88 5.37
N SER A 412 14.53 -0.22 4.36
CA SER A 412 15.12 -0.01 3.04
C SER A 412 15.37 1.48 2.72
N ILE A 413 15.28 2.37 3.73
CA ILE A 413 15.52 3.82 3.56
C ILE A 413 16.92 4.10 3.02
N ASP A 414 17.92 3.35 3.48
CA ASP A 414 19.31 3.58 3.08
C ASP A 414 19.49 3.34 1.57
N ASP A 415 18.81 2.32 1.03
CA ASP A 415 18.82 2.03 -0.40
C ASP A 415 18.05 3.08 -1.21
N LEU A 416 16.89 3.53 -0.72
CA LEU A 416 16.13 4.62 -1.34
C LEU A 416 16.94 5.91 -1.45
N ILE A 417 17.63 6.30 -0.37
CA ILE A 417 18.51 7.47 -0.35
C ILE A 417 19.63 7.31 -1.39
N ARG A 418 20.26 6.13 -1.46
CA ARG A 418 21.32 5.85 -2.45
C ARG A 418 20.81 5.93 -3.87
N ILE A 419 19.63 5.37 -4.17
CA ILE A 419 19.00 5.43 -5.50
C ILE A 419 18.76 6.89 -5.88
N CYS A 420 18.09 7.66 -5.03
CA CYS A 420 17.71 9.03 -5.34
C CYS A 420 18.94 9.95 -5.47
N ILE A 421 19.95 9.81 -4.60
CA ILE A 421 21.18 10.62 -4.69
C ILE A 421 21.95 10.31 -5.98
N ASN A 422 22.00 9.04 -6.41
CA ASN A 422 22.62 8.70 -7.70
C ASN A 422 21.86 9.31 -8.88
N LEU A 423 20.53 9.39 -8.81
CA LEU A 423 19.69 10.03 -9.82
C LEU A 423 19.85 11.56 -9.89
N LEU A 424 20.45 12.21 -8.89
CA LEU A 424 20.81 13.62 -8.97
C LEU A 424 21.94 13.91 -10.00
N ASN A 425 22.51 12.88 -10.63
CA ASN A 425 23.43 12.99 -11.76
C ASN A 425 22.77 12.77 -13.14
N ASP A 426 21.44 12.65 -13.20
CA ASP A 426 20.76 12.41 -14.47
C ASP A 426 20.87 13.61 -15.43
N ASP A 427 20.79 13.34 -16.73
CA ASP A 427 20.77 14.37 -17.77
C ASP A 427 19.39 15.04 -17.90
N ASN A 428 18.34 14.35 -17.45
CA ASN A 428 16.98 14.80 -17.61
C ASN A 428 16.49 15.62 -16.40
N GLU A 429 16.03 16.84 -16.67
CA GLU A 429 15.55 17.78 -15.65
C GLU A 429 14.36 17.24 -14.82
N GLN A 430 13.46 16.46 -15.43
CA GLN A 430 12.33 15.87 -14.71
C GLN A 430 12.79 14.80 -13.73
N VAL A 431 13.78 13.97 -14.10
CA VAL A 431 14.38 12.99 -13.20
C VAL A 431 15.06 13.69 -12.02
N LEU A 432 15.86 14.72 -12.28
CA LEU A 432 16.55 15.50 -11.26
C LEU A 432 15.57 16.13 -10.25
N ASN A 433 14.53 16.81 -10.74
CA ASN A 433 13.54 17.45 -9.89
C ASN A 433 12.75 16.44 -9.04
N THR A 434 12.34 15.33 -9.66
CA THR A 434 11.56 14.29 -8.96
C THR A 434 12.40 13.55 -7.94
N ALA A 435 13.66 13.25 -8.25
CA ALA A 435 14.61 12.65 -7.31
C ALA A 435 14.86 13.57 -6.10
N TRP A 436 15.01 14.88 -6.34
CA TRP A 436 15.14 15.87 -5.28
C TRP A 436 13.89 15.89 -4.39
N ASP A 437 12.69 15.94 -4.98
CA ASP A 437 11.42 15.97 -4.24
C ASP A 437 11.19 14.66 -3.46
N CYS A 438 11.65 13.53 -3.98
CA CYS A 438 11.61 12.24 -3.30
C CYS A 438 12.50 12.24 -2.04
N ILE A 439 13.75 12.71 -2.16
CA ILE A 439 14.67 12.85 -1.01
C ILE A 439 14.08 13.78 0.05
N ASP A 440 13.56 14.93 -0.36
CA ASP A 440 12.93 15.90 0.55
C ASP A 440 11.70 15.30 1.27
N THR A 441 10.89 14.50 0.57
CA THR A 441 9.75 13.79 1.16
C THR A 441 10.22 12.78 2.21
N ILE A 442 11.23 11.96 1.89
CA ILE A 442 11.76 10.91 2.78
C ILE A 442 12.38 11.55 4.02
N ILE A 443 13.18 12.61 3.87
CA ILE A 443 13.87 13.28 4.98
C ILE A 443 12.91 14.02 5.90
N LYS A 444 11.82 14.61 5.38
CA LYS A 444 10.78 15.26 6.19
C LYS A 444 9.97 14.29 7.04
N ASP A 445 9.98 13.00 6.72
CA ASP A 445 9.25 11.98 7.46
C ASP A 445 10.05 11.42 8.66
N MET A 446 11.36 11.71 8.73
CA MET A 446 12.26 11.20 9.76
C MET A 446 12.24 12.02 11.05
N ASP A 447 12.46 11.35 12.18
CA ASP A 447 12.73 12.00 13.45
C ASP A 447 14.21 12.44 13.59
N GLN A 448 14.53 13.17 14.66
CA GLN A 448 15.88 13.70 14.90
C GLN A 448 16.96 12.59 15.00
N LEU A 449 16.61 11.43 15.58
CA LEU A 449 17.56 10.35 15.83
C LEU A 449 17.83 9.55 14.56
N GLU A 450 16.79 9.39 13.72
CA GLU A 450 16.89 8.81 12.39
C GLU A 450 17.73 9.69 11.46
N LEU A 451 17.51 11.01 11.44
CA LEU A 451 18.34 11.94 10.68
C LEU A 451 19.83 11.78 11.00
N GLN A 452 20.18 11.65 12.29
CA GLN A 452 21.56 11.44 12.72
C GLN A 452 22.15 10.11 12.24
N LYS A 453 21.35 9.03 12.26
CA LYS A 453 21.76 7.71 11.76
C LYS A 453 22.04 7.68 10.26
N ARG A 454 21.38 8.53 9.47
CA ARG A 454 21.52 8.55 7.99
C ARG A 454 22.71 9.35 7.48
N LEU A 455 23.40 10.12 8.32
CA LEU A 455 24.56 10.92 7.89
C LEU A 455 25.63 10.10 7.14
N PRO A 456 26.11 8.93 7.63
CA PRO A 456 27.13 8.16 6.92
C PRO A 456 26.65 7.67 5.55
N VAL A 457 25.38 7.30 5.44
CA VAL A 457 24.76 6.79 4.21
C VAL A 457 24.70 7.89 3.15
N VAL A 458 24.23 9.08 3.52
CA VAL A 458 24.18 10.25 2.61
C VAL A 458 25.58 10.64 2.15
N ARG A 459 26.56 10.70 3.06
CA ARG A 459 27.95 11.02 2.68
C ARG A 459 28.53 9.99 1.71
N GLN A 460 28.32 8.70 1.96
CA GLN A 460 28.78 7.64 1.06
C GLN A 460 28.09 7.73 -0.31
N ALA A 461 26.78 7.98 -0.33
CA ALA A 461 26.00 8.12 -1.56
C ALA A 461 26.47 9.35 -2.38
N LEU A 462 26.73 10.49 -1.74
CA LEU A 462 27.25 11.69 -2.41
C LEU A 462 28.64 11.45 -3.01
N ARG A 463 29.53 10.76 -2.31
CA ARG A 463 30.86 10.42 -2.84
C ARG A 463 30.77 9.46 -4.03
N SER A 464 29.88 8.47 -3.95
CA SER A 464 29.57 7.57 -5.07
C SER A 464 29.03 8.36 -6.26
N ALA A 465 28.05 9.23 -6.04
CA ALA A 465 27.50 10.07 -7.09
C ALA A 465 28.57 11.01 -7.67
N GLN A 466 29.42 11.63 -6.86
CA GLN A 466 30.52 12.47 -7.32
C GLN A 466 31.50 11.70 -8.22
N SER A 467 31.86 10.46 -7.85
CA SER A 467 32.78 9.64 -8.65
C SER A 467 32.22 9.28 -10.04
N ASN A 468 30.89 9.22 -10.15
CA ASN A 468 30.16 8.97 -11.38
C ASN A 468 29.68 10.25 -12.09
N SER A 469 29.99 11.43 -11.54
CA SER A 469 29.55 12.71 -12.11
C SER A 469 30.34 13.06 -13.37
N ARG A 470 29.64 13.60 -14.35
CA ARG A 470 30.22 14.06 -15.63
C ARG A 470 30.94 15.40 -15.47
N GLU A 471 30.40 16.28 -14.62
CA GLU A 471 31.03 17.55 -14.29
C GLU A 471 31.99 17.36 -13.13
N ARG A 472 33.30 17.48 -13.40
CA ARG A 472 34.33 17.39 -12.36
C ARG A 472 34.04 18.41 -11.25
N GLY A 473 33.63 17.89 -10.10
CA GLY A 473 33.39 18.68 -8.89
C GLY A 473 32.00 19.28 -8.75
N ARG A 474 31.02 18.97 -9.61
CA ARG A 474 29.63 19.43 -9.45
C ARG A 474 28.63 18.29 -9.59
N LEU A 475 27.49 18.43 -8.91
CA LEU A 475 26.38 17.48 -8.95
C LEU A 475 25.12 18.23 -9.41
N VAL A 476 24.67 17.96 -10.64
CA VAL A 476 23.65 18.77 -11.33
C VAL A 476 22.36 18.92 -10.52
N GLY A 477 21.90 17.84 -9.88
CA GLY A 477 20.71 17.85 -9.04
C GLY A 477 20.84 18.70 -7.75
N LEU A 478 22.07 18.95 -7.28
CA LEU A 478 22.33 19.89 -6.17
C LEU A 478 22.57 21.34 -6.66
N CYS A 479 22.53 21.56 -7.98
CA CYS A 479 22.62 22.87 -8.62
C CYS A 479 21.23 23.36 -9.12
N LEU A 480 20.14 22.68 -8.73
CA LEU A 480 18.80 23.07 -9.13
C LEU A 480 18.41 24.43 -8.52
N PRO A 481 17.92 25.40 -9.32
CA PRO A 481 17.52 26.71 -8.82
C PRO A 481 16.51 26.61 -7.68
N LYS A 482 16.71 27.41 -6.61
CA LYS A 482 15.87 27.45 -5.39
C LYS A 482 15.86 26.17 -4.54
N LYS A 483 16.26 25.01 -5.08
CA LYS A 483 16.27 23.70 -4.40
C LYS A 483 17.63 23.40 -3.75
N GLY A 484 18.71 23.42 -4.54
CA GLY A 484 20.09 23.23 -4.09
C GLY A 484 20.30 22.03 -3.15
N ILE A 485 21.13 22.21 -2.12
CA ILE A 485 21.37 21.21 -1.06
C ILE A 485 20.19 21.03 -0.10
N GLY A 486 19.06 21.71 -0.32
CA GLY A 486 17.96 21.79 0.63
C GLY A 486 17.37 20.44 1.04
N CYS A 487 17.34 19.45 0.14
CA CYS A 487 16.80 18.13 0.42
C CYS A 487 17.63 17.37 1.48
N ILE A 488 18.96 17.50 1.46
CA ILE A 488 19.89 16.81 2.37
C ILE A 488 20.33 17.67 3.57
N LEU A 489 20.11 18.98 3.50
CA LEU A 489 20.53 19.95 4.52
C LEU A 489 19.99 19.65 5.93
N PRO A 490 18.74 19.17 6.14
CA PRO A 490 18.23 18.84 7.46
C PRO A 490 19.09 17.82 8.22
N ILE A 491 19.63 16.81 7.53
CA ILE A 491 20.51 15.78 8.12
C ILE A 491 21.79 16.43 8.66
N TYR A 492 22.46 17.25 7.86
CA TYR A 492 23.68 17.94 8.28
C TYR A 492 23.42 18.93 9.40
N LYS A 493 22.35 19.71 9.30
CA LYS A 493 21.95 20.70 10.31
C LYS A 493 21.70 20.04 11.66
N GLU A 494 20.97 18.93 11.68
CA GLU A 494 20.66 18.19 12.91
C GLU A 494 21.94 17.61 13.54
N CYS A 495 22.81 16.99 12.73
CA CYS A 495 24.08 16.45 13.20
C CYS A 495 25.00 17.53 13.78
N ILE A 496 25.06 18.70 13.16
CA ILE A 496 25.92 19.82 13.58
C ILE A 496 25.43 20.43 14.91
N LEU A 497 24.12 20.61 15.08
CA LEU A 497 23.56 21.24 16.28
C LEU A 497 23.48 20.25 17.45
N ASN A 498 22.87 19.10 17.23
CA ASN A 498 22.42 18.21 18.31
C ASN A 498 23.16 16.86 18.35
N GLY A 499 23.99 16.55 17.35
CA GLY A 499 24.71 15.28 17.29
C GLY A 499 25.84 15.15 18.32
N PRO A 500 26.33 13.93 18.59
CA PRO A 500 27.57 13.70 19.36
C PRO A 500 28.79 14.32 18.65
N PRO A 501 29.92 14.54 19.34
CA PRO A 501 31.11 15.21 18.80
C PRO A 501 31.58 14.67 17.44
N GLU A 502 31.62 13.34 17.27
CA GLU A 502 32.03 12.68 16.03
C GLU A 502 31.06 12.98 14.86
N LEU A 503 29.75 12.96 15.11
CA LEU A 503 28.74 13.28 14.10
C LEU A 503 28.71 14.78 13.78
N ARG A 504 29.04 15.67 14.73
CA ARG A 504 29.17 17.10 14.48
C ARG A 504 30.30 17.40 13.49
N GLU A 505 31.48 16.82 13.75
CA GLU A 505 32.64 16.97 12.86
C GLU A 505 32.36 16.36 11.48
N SER A 506 31.86 15.12 11.45
CA SER A 506 31.48 14.43 10.22
C SER A 506 30.41 15.20 9.44
N GLY A 507 29.44 15.80 10.13
CA GLY A 507 28.37 16.60 9.57
C GLY A 507 28.88 17.91 8.96
N ALA A 508 29.78 18.61 9.66
CA ALA A 508 30.41 19.82 9.15
C ALA A 508 31.24 19.56 7.88
N ASN A 509 32.05 18.49 7.91
CA ASN A 509 32.85 18.06 6.76
C ASN A 509 31.97 17.61 5.58
N GLY A 510 30.91 16.85 5.84
CA GLY A 510 29.96 16.42 4.80
C GLY A 510 29.18 17.59 4.19
N LEU A 511 28.80 18.60 5.01
CA LEU A 511 28.20 19.83 4.50
C LEU A 511 29.18 20.62 3.61
N ASN A 512 30.46 20.66 3.97
CA ASN A 512 31.50 21.27 3.12
C ASN A 512 31.62 20.55 1.77
N GLU A 513 31.63 19.21 1.78
CA GLU A 513 31.60 18.38 0.56
C GLU A 513 30.37 18.72 -0.30
N ALA A 514 29.16 18.77 0.29
CA ALA A 514 27.93 19.10 -0.43
C ALA A 514 27.93 20.53 -1.01
N ILE A 515 28.41 21.52 -0.24
CA ILE A 515 28.55 22.90 -0.72
C ILE A 515 29.52 22.96 -1.90
N ASN A 516 30.61 22.19 -1.88
CA ASN A 516 31.56 22.13 -2.98
C ASN A 516 30.96 21.57 -4.28
N LEU A 517 30.00 20.63 -4.15
CA LEU A 517 29.28 20.03 -5.28
C LEU A 517 28.16 20.92 -5.87
N SER A 518 27.73 21.96 -5.16
CA SER A 518 26.70 22.90 -5.61
C SER A 518 27.25 24.17 -6.26
N ASP A 519 26.41 24.90 -6.97
CA ASP A 519 26.69 26.21 -7.53
C ASP A 519 26.21 27.36 -6.60
N ALA A 520 26.66 28.58 -6.88
CA ALA A 520 26.33 29.74 -6.06
C ALA A 520 24.84 30.12 -6.14
N GLU A 521 24.15 29.82 -7.24
CA GLU A 521 22.75 30.18 -7.41
C GLU A 521 21.80 29.25 -6.66
N ALA A 522 22.06 27.95 -6.64
CA ALA A 522 21.24 27.02 -5.88
C ALA A 522 21.41 27.18 -4.35
N LEU A 523 22.59 27.61 -3.88
CA LEU A 523 22.85 27.83 -2.46
C LEU A 523 22.08 29.04 -1.87
N LYS A 524 21.53 29.92 -2.71
CA LYS A 524 20.77 31.12 -2.28
C LYS A 524 19.63 30.79 -1.32
N SER A 525 18.92 29.69 -1.55
CA SER A 525 17.79 29.27 -0.72
C SER A 525 18.21 28.71 0.64
N SER A 526 19.48 28.30 0.78
CA SER A 526 20.00 27.62 1.96
C SER A 526 20.79 28.54 2.90
N ILE A 527 20.98 29.82 2.56
CA ILE A 527 21.84 30.77 3.29
C ILE A 527 21.53 30.84 4.79
N MET A 528 20.27 31.07 5.14
CA MET A 528 19.86 31.18 6.54
C MET A 528 20.05 29.85 7.30
N ASN A 529 19.69 28.74 6.65
CA ASN A 529 19.71 27.41 7.23
C ASN A 529 21.12 26.81 7.35
N VAL A 530 22.10 27.31 6.61
CA VAL A 530 23.52 26.96 6.74
C VAL A 530 24.21 27.91 7.72
N THR A 531 24.09 29.22 7.52
CA THR A 531 24.89 30.22 8.25
C THR A 531 24.56 30.27 9.74
N GLY A 532 23.27 30.26 10.10
CA GLY A 532 22.84 30.34 11.50
C GLY A 532 23.40 29.20 12.37
N PRO A 533 23.22 27.92 11.97
CA PRO A 533 23.79 26.79 12.69
C PRO A 533 25.32 26.84 12.84
N LEU A 534 26.06 27.20 11.78
CA LEU A 534 27.53 27.28 11.84
C LEU A 534 28.00 28.37 12.82
N ILE A 535 27.37 29.56 12.81
CA ILE A 535 27.68 30.64 13.76
C ILE A 535 27.41 30.18 15.20
N ARG A 536 26.27 29.53 15.45
CA ARG A 536 25.90 29.06 16.78
C ARG A 536 26.94 28.10 17.35
N VAL A 537 27.37 27.11 16.56
CA VAL A 537 28.37 26.12 16.99
C VAL A 537 29.73 26.78 17.25
N LEU A 538 30.15 27.76 16.45
CA LEU A 538 31.39 28.51 16.70
C LEU A 538 31.35 29.35 17.98
N GLY A 539 30.16 29.76 18.43
CA GLY A 539 29.98 30.51 19.67
C GLY A 539 30.23 29.70 20.95
N GLU A 540 30.11 28.37 20.86
CA GLU A 540 30.12 27.41 21.96
C GLU A 540 31.50 26.76 22.19
N ARG A 541 31.68 26.09 23.34
CA ARG A 541 32.94 25.45 23.72
C ARG A 541 33.02 24.02 23.20
N PHE A 542 33.42 23.86 21.93
CA PHE A 542 33.68 22.56 21.30
C PHE A 542 35.17 22.26 21.09
N SER A 543 35.47 21.00 20.73
CA SER A 543 36.83 20.55 20.40
C SER A 543 37.41 21.31 19.21
N THR A 544 38.74 21.29 19.11
CA THR A 544 39.49 21.92 18.02
C THR A 544 39.06 21.43 16.65
N ASP A 545 38.87 20.11 16.49
CA ASP A 545 38.52 19.50 15.20
C ASP A 545 37.15 19.96 14.69
N ILE A 546 36.15 20.03 15.58
CA ILE A 546 34.81 20.55 15.23
C ILE A 546 34.90 22.01 14.79
N LYS A 547 35.63 22.86 15.55
CA LYS A 547 35.78 24.28 15.19
C LYS A 547 36.49 24.46 13.86
N VAL A 548 37.53 23.66 13.59
CA VAL A 548 38.26 23.68 12.31
C VAL A 548 37.33 23.30 11.16
N ALA A 549 36.57 22.20 11.30
CA ALA A 549 35.62 21.75 10.29
C ALA A 549 34.56 22.82 10.00
N ILE A 550 33.96 23.42 11.04
CA ILE A 550 32.93 24.45 10.88
C ILE A 550 33.49 25.73 10.23
N LEU A 551 34.69 26.18 10.63
CA LEU A 551 35.35 27.34 10.02
C LEU A 551 35.71 27.09 8.55
N GLU A 552 36.09 25.87 8.19
CA GLU A 552 36.36 25.48 6.82
C GLU A 552 35.09 25.48 5.98
N THR A 553 34.01 24.86 6.47
CA THR A 553 32.68 24.90 5.82
C THR A 553 32.18 26.33 5.63
N LEU A 554 32.32 27.17 6.67
CA LEU A 554 31.93 28.59 6.60
C LEU A 554 32.77 29.37 5.57
N SER A 555 34.08 29.10 5.51
CA SER A 555 34.97 29.74 4.53
C SER A 555 34.61 29.37 3.10
N THR A 556 34.41 28.07 2.81
CA THR A 556 33.95 27.60 1.49
C THR A 556 32.59 28.21 1.14
N PHE A 557 31.66 28.27 2.09
CA PHE A 557 30.34 28.85 1.88
C PHE A 557 30.41 30.35 1.56
N MET A 558 31.21 31.12 2.31
CA MET A 558 31.45 32.54 2.06
C MET A 558 32.08 32.80 0.69
N ALA A 559 33.06 31.98 0.30
CA ALA A 559 33.71 32.10 -1.00
C ALA A 559 32.73 31.89 -2.17
N LYS A 560 31.72 31.01 -2.01
CA LYS A 560 30.72 30.74 -3.05
C LYS A 560 29.57 31.76 -3.08
N VAL A 561 29.02 32.11 -1.92
CA VAL A 561 27.79 32.91 -1.81
C VAL A 561 28.06 34.42 -1.76
N GLY A 562 29.25 34.81 -1.30
CA GLY A 562 29.74 36.18 -1.33
C GLY A 562 28.78 37.21 -0.71
N VAL A 563 28.37 38.18 -1.53
CA VAL A 563 27.62 39.38 -1.11
C VAL A 563 26.31 39.07 -0.39
N GLN A 564 25.71 37.91 -0.62
CA GLN A 564 24.42 37.56 -0.02
C GLN A 564 24.50 37.26 1.48
N LEU A 565 25.71 37.13 2.03
CA LEU A 565 25.96 37.01 3.47
C LEU A 565 26.01 38.34 4.22
N LYS A 566 25.81 39.48 3.52
CA LYS A 566 25.74 40.82 4.14
C LYS A 566 24.84 40.91 5.39
N PRO A 567 23.64 40.29 5.41
CA PRO A 567 22.77 40.33 6.60
C PRO A 567 23.38 39.67 7.85
N PHE A 568 24.33 38.74 7.68
CA PHE A 568 24.97 37.99 8.77
C PHE A 568 26.29 38.60 9.24
N LEU A 569 26.79 39.66 8.59
CA LEU A 569 28.06 40.32 8.96
C LEU A 569 28.12 40.74 10.45
N PRO A 570 27.06 41.32 11.06
CA PRO A 570 27.10 41.70 12.47
C PRO A 570 27.30 40.53 13.44
N GLN A 571 26.98 39.30 13.02
CA GLN A 571 27.19 38.08 13.81
C GLN A 571 28.50 37.38 13.44
N LEU A 572 28.85 37.37 12.15
CA LEU A 572 30.06 36.72 11.64
C LEU A 572 31.34 37.41 12.11
N GLN A 573 31.39 38.75 12.05
CA GLN A 573 32.57 39.52 12.46
C GLN A 573 33.01 39.20 13.90
N PRO A 574 32.18 39.42 14.95
CA PRO A 574 32.60 39.16 16.32
C PRO A 574 32.90 37.67 16.57
N THR A 575 32.20 36.76 15.89
CA THR A 575 32.41 35.31 16.03
C THR A 575 33.80 34.90 15.50
N LEU A 576 34.19 35.40 14.33
CA LEU A 576 35.50 35.10 13.75
C LEU A 576 36.65 35.77 14.50
N LEU A 577 36.45 36.99 15.01
CA LEU A 577 37.43 37.69 15.86
C LEU A 577 37.63 36.98 17.21
N LYS A 578 36.56 36.43 17.79
CA LYS A 578 36.67 35.54 18.96
C LYS A 578 37.50 34.29 18.62
N GLY A 579 37.33 33.74 17.41
CA GLY A 579 38.13 32.62 16.90
C GLY A 579 39.64 32.88 16.78
N LEU A 580 40.05 34.14 16.55
CA LEU A 580 41.47 34.52 16.57
C LEU A 580 42.09 34.49 17.98
N ASN A 581 41.28 34.47 19.02
CA ASN A 581 41.75 34.37 20.41
C ASN A 581 41.61 32.92 20.95
N ASP A 582 41.36 31.94 20.08
CA ASP A 582 41.25 30.53 20.49
C ASP A 582 42.64 29.96 20.90
N PRO A 583 42.71 29.10 21.94
CA PRO A 583 43.97 28.49 22.36
C PRO A 583 44.63 27.65 21.25
N ALA A 584 43.85 27.04 20.36
CA ALA A 584 44.37 26.20 19.29
C ALA A 584 44.80 27.03 18.06
N ARG A 585 46.09 26.92 17.67
CA ARG A 585 46.64 27.60 16.48
C ARG A 585 45.85 27.31 15.21
N GLN A 586 45.37 26.08 15.02
CA GLN A 586 44.63 25.68 13.82
C GLN A 586 43.31 26.46 13.66
N VAL A 587 42.59 26.68 14.77
CA VAL A 587 41.34 27.47 14.79
C VAL A 587 41.64 28.93 14.45
N ARG A 588 42.69 29.50 15.04
CA ARG A 588 43.11 30.89 14.74
C ARG A 588 43.44 31.09 13.27
N VAL A 589 44.20 30.18 12.66
CA VAL A 589 44.55 30.25 11.22
C VAL A 589 43.29 30.19 10.34
N LYS A 590 42.37 29.26 10.61
CA LYS A 590 41.12 29.13 9.84
C LYS A 590 40.20 30.34 10.03
N ALA A 591 40.11 30.89 11.24
CA ALA A 591 39.36 32.11 11.54
C ALA A 591 39.96 33.33 10.82
N GLY A 592 41.28 33.44 10.76
CA GLY A 592 41.97 34.48 10.00
C GLY A 592 41.73 34.40 8.48
N ASN A 593 41.70 33.19 7.91
CA ASN A 593 41.32 33.00 6.51
C ASN A 593 39.86 33.41 6.25
N ALA A 594 38.95 33.02 7.15
CA ALA A 594 37.54 33.39 7.09
C ALA A 594 37.34 34.92 7.19
N LEU A 595 38.10 35.63 8.04
CA LEU A 595 38.07 37.09 8.12
C LEU A 595 38.52 37.77 6.83
N GLY A 596 39.53 37.21 6.15
CA GLY A 596 39.95 37.67 4.84
C GLY A 596 38.80 37.63 3.82
N LEU A 597 38.06 36.51 3.75
CA LEU A 597 36.87 36.38 2.91
C LEU A 597 35.74 37.32 3.35
N LEU A 598 35.51 37.46 4.65
CA LEU A 598 34.51 38.38 5.20
C LEU A 598 34.79 39.82 4.78
N SER A 599 36.06 40.24 4.80
CA SER A 599 36.47 41.60 4.44
C SER A 599 36.14 41.96 2.99
N GLN A 600 36.15 40.99 2.06
CA GLN A 600 35.74 41.21 0.66
C GLN A 600 34.24 41.57 0.54
N ILE A 601 33.42 41.04 1.43
CA ILE A 601 31.95 41.20 1.45
C ILE A 601 31.52 42.43 2.27
N HIS A 602 32.36 42.83 3.24
CA HIS A 602 32.05 43.87 4.21
C HIS A 602 32.05 45.28 3.60
N VAL A 603 31.06 46.11 3.96
CA VAL A 603 30.92 47.48 3.41
C VAL A 603 31.85 48.50 4.10
N ARG A 604 32.19 48.27 5.38
CA ARG A 604 33.06 49.14 6.19
C ARG A 604 34.22 48.34 6.77
N ILE A 605 35.37 48.31 6.11
CA ILE A 605 36.46 47.38 6.51
C ILE A 605 37.27 47.85 7.73
N ASP A 606 37.35 49.17 7.96
CA ASP A 606 38.19 49.77 9.01
C ASP A 606 38.00 49.17 10.41
N PRO A 607 36.79 48.86 10.91
CA PRO A 607 36.60 48.21 12.21
C PRO A 607 37.31 46.86 12.34
N ILE A 608 37.35 46.05 11.28
CA ILE A 608 38.06 44.76 11.30
C ILE A 608 39.56 44.99 11.49
N PHE A 609 40.12 46.00 10.81
CA PHE A 609 41.53 46.34 10.92
C PHE A 609 41.88 46.91 12.31
N VAL A 610 41.03 47.78 12.88
CA VAL A 610 41.20 48.28 14.25
C VAL A 610 41.30 47.13 15.24
N GLU A 611 40.42 46.15 15.15
CA GLU A 611 40.43 44.99 16.05
C GLU A 611 41.65 44.09 15.86
N LEU A 612 42.09 43.86 14.61
CA LEU A 612 43.32 43.11 14.33
C LEU A 612 44.57 43.81 14.88
N LEU A 613 44.67 45.13 14.69
CA LEU A 613 45.79 45.93 15.19
C LEU A 613 45.80 45.99 16.72
N ASN A 614 44.62 46.08 17.36
CA ASN A 614 44.51 45.97 18.80
C ASN A 614 44.93 44.58 19.29
N GLY A 615 44.51 43.52 18.61
CA GLY A 615 44.93 42.15 18.93
C GLY A 615 46.45 41.93 18.85
N LEU A 616 47.13 42.57 17.89
CA LEU A 616 48.60 42.57 17.79
C LEU A 616 49.29 43.32 18.93
N LYS A 617 48.67 44.38 19.46
CA LYS A 617 49.19 45.17 20.58
C LYS A 617 48.94 44.50 21.93
N MET A 618 47.83 43.80 22.08
CA MET A 618 47.40 43.23 23.38
C MET A 618 48.01 41.85 23.67
N ASN A 619 48.36 41.07 22.63
CA ASN A 619 48.91 39.73 22.81
C ASN A 619 50.43 39.75 22.63
N ASP A 620 51.20 39.35 23.65
CA ASP A 620 52.67 39.31 23.58
C ASP A 620 53.26 37.98 23.11
N ASP A 621 52.49 36.89 23.19
CA ASP A 621 52.90 35.57 22.72
C ASP A 621 53.17 35.58 21.19
N PRO A 622 54.38 35.20 20.74
CA PRO A 622 54.73 35.07 19.33
C PRO A 622 53.73 34.24 18.51
N SER A 623 53.14 33.19 19.09
CA SER A 623 52.18 32.32 18.41
C SER A 623 50.84 33.01 18.11
N PHE A 624 50.41 33.92 18.98
CA PHE A 624 49.22 34.73 18.72
C PHE A 624 49.56 35.84 17.72
N LYS A 625 50.68 36.57 17.91
CA LYS A 625 51.14 37.61 16.97
C LYS A 625 51.25 37.08 15.54
N GLU A 626 51.82 35.89 15.35
CA GLU A 626 51.90 35.20 14.05
C GLU A 626 50.51 35.04 13.41
N THR A 627 49.54 34.46 14.13
CA THR A 627 48.19 34.21 13.59
C THR A 627 47.39 35.48 13.32
N PHE A 628 47.56 36.52 14.15
CA PHE A 628 46.97 37.85 13.90
C PHE A 628 47.60 38.52 12.67
N LEU A 629 48.92 38.40 12.48
CA LEU A 629 49.59 38.88 11.27
C LEU A 629 49.15 38.12 10.02
N LEU A 630 48.92 36.81 10.12
CA LEU A 630 48.37 36.02 9.02
C LEU A 630 46.94 36.43 8.66
N ALA A 631 46.09 36.68 9.65
CA ALA A 631 44.75 37.23 9.43
C ALA A 631 44.80 38.61 8.77
N LEU A 632 45.69 39.50 9.25
CA LEU A 632 45.93 40.81 8.64
C LEU A 632 46.42 40.68 7.20
N LYS A 633 47.33 39.74 6.92
CA LYS A 633 47.81 39.45 5.57
C LYS A 633 46.66 39.10 4.63
N ASN A 634 45.77 38.21 5.05
CA ASN A 634 44.62 37.79 4.25
C ASN A 634 43.64 38.94 3.99
N CYS A 635 43.37 39.78 4.99
CA CYS A 635 42.52 40.97 4.84
C CYS A 635 43.16 42.03 3.92
N LEU A 636 44.47 42.26 4.03
CA LEU A 636 45.22 43.17 3.16
C LEU A 636 45.21 42.67 1.71
N ALA A 637 45.53 41.40 1.48
CA ALA A 637 45.49 40.80 0.15
C ALA A 637 44.10 40.92 -0.51
N ALA A 638 43.05 40.88 0.29
CA ALA A 638 41.68 40.97 -0.18
C ALA A 638 41.20 42.40 -0.45
N VAL A 639 41.61 43.39 0.35
CA VAL A 639 40.93 44.71 0.39
C VAL A 639 41.85 45.91 0.64
N ALA A 640 43.17 45.77 0.49
CA ALA A 640 44.11 46.87 0.77
C ALA A 640 43.83 48.17 0.00
N SER A 641 43.28 48.08 -1.21
CA SER A 641 42.91 49.25 -2.02
C SER A 641 41.71 50.04 -1.50
N LYS A 642 40.85 49.45 -0.65
CA LYS A 642 39.66 50.13 -0.10
C LYS A 642 39.87 50.68 1.32
N LEU A 643 41.09 50.59 1.86
CA LEU A 643 41.43 51.12 3.18
C LEU A 643 41.53 52.65 3.15
N SER A 644 41.06 53.31 4.22
CA SER A 644 41.29 54.73 4.44
C SER A 644 42.79 55.03 4.63
N ASP A 645 43.26 56.20 4.18
CA ASP A 645 44.67 56.58 4.28
C ASP A 645 45.17 56.62 5.74
N ASP A 646 44.29 56.99 6.68
CA ASP A 646 44.59 56.95 8.11
C ASP A 646 44.79 55.51 8.59
N MET A 647 43.95 54.56 8.15
CA MET A 647 44.09 53.15 8.51
C MET A 647 45.35 52.52 7.88
N LYS A 648 45.71 52.91 6.65
CA LYS A 648 46.97 52.48 6.02
C LYS A 648 48.19 52.90 6.86
N LYS A 649 48.25 54.17 7.29
CA LYS A 649 49.31 54.68 8.17
C LYS A 649 49.37 53.96 9.52
N GLN A 650 48.22 53.73 10.15
CA GLN A 650 48.16 52.99 11.43
C GLN A 650 48.60 51.53 11.29
N THR A 651 48.24 50.89 10.18
CA THR A 651 48.67 49.52 9.85
C THR A 651 50.17 49.47 9.62
N GLU A 652 50.72 50.40 8.83
CA GLU A 652 52.17 50.49 8.57
C GLU A 652 52.97 50.68 9.86
N GLN A 653 52.56 51.61 10.73
CA GLN A 653 53.23 51.86 12.01
C GLN A 653 53.24 50.62 12.91
N SER A 654 52.12 49.87 12.93
CA SER A 654 52.02 48.64 13.73
C SER A 654 52.87 47.50 13.14
N LEU A 655 53.01 47.42 11.82
CA LEU A 655 53.89 46.46 11.14
C LEU A 655 55.37 46.75 11.41
N ILE A 656 55.79 48.03 11.40
CA ILE A 656 57.15 48.44 11.77
C ILE A 656 57.47 48.01 13.21
N ASN A 657 56.53 48.18 14.14
CA ASN A 657 56.70 47.74 15.52
C ASN A 657 56.79 46.21 15.66
N CYS A 658 56.23 45.44 14.72
CA CYS A 658 56.35 43.97 14.71
C CYS A 658 57.65 43.47 14.08
N GLN A 659 58.36 44.31 13.30
CA GLN A 659 59.65 43.95 12.69
C GLN A 659 60.79 43.90 13.71
N SER A 660 60.64 44.55 14.86
CA SER A 660 61.58 44.48 15.99
C SER A 660 61.33 43.30 16.93
N ASN A 661 60.41 42.38 16.60
CA ASN A 661 60.11 41.20 17.42
C ASN A 661 61.26 40.16 17.38
N GLU A 662 61.43 39.41 18.46
CA GLU A 662 62.46 38.36 18.60
C GLU A 662 62.20 37.14 17.70
N SER A 663 60.94 36.87 17.32
CA SER A 663 60.58 35.73 16.46
C SER A 663 60.75 36.02 14.97
N ASP A 664 61.57 35.20 14.30
CA ASP A 664 61.80 35.26 12.85
C ASP A 664 60.51 35.12 12.02
N VAL A 665 59.59 34.26 12.45
CA VAL A 665 58.33 33.99 11.74
C VAL A 665 57.42 35.24 11.77
N VAL A 666 57.39 35.93 12.91
CA VAL A 666 56.62 37.18 13.08
C VAL A 666 57.24 38.28 12.22
N ARG A 667 58.57 38.42 12.19
CA ARG A 667 59.26 39.40 11.36
C ARG A 667 59.00 39.18 9.87
N GLN A 668 59.13 37.95 9.39
CA GLN A 668 58.90 37.61 7.99
C GLN A 668 57.44 37.82 7.57
N THR A 669 56.48 37.46 8.41
CA THR A 669 55.05 37.66 8.12
C THR A 669 54.70 39.15 8.11
N ALA A 670 55.24 39.95 9.04
CA ALA A 670 55.05 41.40 9.07
C ALA A 670 55.65 42.10 7.85
N LEU A 671 56.83 41.67 7.38
CA LEU A 671 57.42 42.14 6.12
C LEU A 671 56.51 41.85 4.92
N SER A 672 55.99 40.62 4.82
CA SER A 672 55.07 40.24 3.75
C SER A 672 53.77 41.06 3.77
N CYS A 673 53.22 41.37 4.96
CA CYS A 673 52.07 42.28 5.07
C CYS A 673 52.40 43.70 4.61
N LYS A 674 53.60 44.21 4.93
CA LYS A 674 54.05 45.55 4.53
C LYS A 674 54.24 45.64 3.01
N GLU A 675 54.81 44.61 2.38
CA GLU A 675 54.92 44.53 0.92
C GLU A 675 53.55 44.61 0.24
N ILE A 676 52.56 43.85 0.72
CA ILE A 676 51.18 43.87 0.18
C ILE A 676 50.54 45.26 0.38
N LEU A 677 50.74 45.88 1.54
CA LEU A 677 50.19 47.21 1.80
C LEU A 677 50.79 48.27 0.85
N LEU A 678 52.10 48.23 0.63
CA LEU A 678 52.83 49.16 -0.25
C LEU A 678 52.58 48.91 -1.75
N SER A 679 52.30 47.67 -2.14
CA SER A 679 51.94 47.35 -3.53
C SER A 679 50.50 47.76 -3.90
N SER A 680 49.68 48.09 -2.90
CA SER A 680 48.25 48.39 -3.04
C SER A 680 47.91 49.87 -2.85
N SER A 681 48.87 50.67 -2.37
CA SER A 681 48.87 52.14 -2.32
C SER A 681 49.44 52.69 -3.62
#